data_AF-A0A2J6QA82-F1
#
_entry.id   AF-A0A2J6QA82-F1
#
_cell.length_a   1.000
_cell.length_b   1.000
_cell.length_c   1.000
_cell.angle_alpha   90.00
_cell.angle_beta   90.00
_cell.angle_gamma   90.00
#
_symmetry.space_group_name_H-M   'P 1'
#
loop_
_entity.id
_entity.type
_entity.pdbx_description
1 polymer ?
#
loop_
_entity_poly.entity_id
_entity_poly.type
_entity_poly.pdbx_seq_one_letter_code
_entity_poly.pdbx_strand_id
1 'polypeptide(L)'
;MMQAPMISVPLKATNEIDWIQPLKQYIRQTYGDDPERYAEECATLNRLRQDMRGAGKDSAAGRDLLYRYYGQLELLDLRFPVDENHIKISFTWFDAFTHKPTSQYSLAYEKASIIFNISAVLSCHAAHQTRSEDSGLKTAYHSFQASAGMFTYINENFLHAPSTDLSRDTVKTLIQIMLAQGQEVFLEKQIADGKKVGLLAKLASQAAYLYSGAIEGTQENVNKAIFEKVWLLVVQVKSNYMASLAQYYQALADDDANSHGIAISRLQVAETAIKEANKMASSFPGNVPANSNLTSESGASLVEITKRHLANVQEKLVELVKDNDYIYHQTVPAEAGLAVIPKLPAAKAIPVSELYAGQDIQRITGPDIFQKIVPMSVTESASLYDEEKAKLVRAETERVETANSEMAASLDYLRLPGALQVLKGGFDQELTADDEFRTWCDDVANNESPPSTFEMLKSSKEGIVATLDRSSKQLDMEESVCEKMRSKYEAEWTQQPSSRLTSTLRSDIRNYREALDEAAQSDNQLYQKMRQHEVDFDEMRSAGETGEADVLFQKALFQVGGKSRNNVGSPAGGEGNLLDDDFQDSGPSVMDQVAKVEEILKKLNLIKRERGQVLKDLKEKVHNDDISQVLILNKKSISNYENQLFQAELEKFRPHQSRLLSANHKQSSLMKELTATFNALLQDKRVRAEQSKYESITRQRSSVMSKYKRIYQEFLDLVAGLQSAKQWYSEMKNTVDSLDKNVETFVNNRRSEGAQLLGQIEADRAASASGQADRERERLRGLMERMSMDPSTSPTSGRAPRAQSVAFTSSYPATNFAGQYEVPTSPQQHPQSAHPAFAPPQNGNFFPTQQSKRPETHSGHKPAPLAPAPSYNPGTYPPVSPPPNQTTFSQSYNRSGQRPVQHTPINQQFVPHGYVPPPPPPGPPPLGPQQTFPTPGEYGYGNPAQQQRGGPQQGSGDPWAGLNAWK
;
A
#
# COMPACT_ATOMS: atom_id res chain seq x y z
N MET A 1 17.75 -38.61 -34.19
CA MET A 1 16.55 -39.48 -34.32
C MET A 1 15.39 -38.61 -34.83
N MET A 2 14.34 -39.20 -35.41
CA MET A 2 13.08 -38.48 -35.59
C MET A 2 12.53 -38.10 -34.21
N GLN A 3 12.07 -36.86 -34.04
CA GLN A 3 11.61 -36.33 -32.74
C GLN A 3 10.18 -36.80 -32.46
N ALA A 4 9.88 -37.20 -31.23
CA ALA A 4 8.51 -37.54 -30.85
C ALA A 4 7.62 -36.27 -30.86
N PRO A 5 6.38 -36.34 -31.38
CA PRO A 5 5.45 -35.22 -31.30
C PRO A 5 5.08 -34.95 -29.84
N MET A 6 4.78 -33.69 -29.53
CA MET A 6 4.52 -33.21 -28.17
C MET A 6 3.16 -32.52 -28.12
N ILE A 7 2.37 -32.76 -27.08
CA ILE A 7 1.10 -32.05 -26.90
C ILE A 7 1.42 -30.61 -26.45
N SER A 8 0.68 -29.65 -26.99
CA SER A 8 0.71 -28.26 -26.54
C SER A 8 -0.71 -27.73 -26.37
N VAL A 9 -0.92 -26.89 -25.36
CA VAL A 9 -2.25 -26.43 -24.96
C VAL A 9 -2.68 -25.25 -25.85
N PRO A 10 -3.92 -25.23 -26.38
CA PRO A 10 -4.44 -24.07 -27.10
C PRO A 10 -4.55 -22.84 -26.19
N LEU A 11 -4.43 -21.64 -26.76
CA LEU A 11 -4.61 -20.39 -26.03
C LEU A 11 -6.10 -20.06 -25.91
N LYS A 12 -6.51 -19.52 -24.76
CA LYS A 12 -7.81 -18.86 -24.57
C LYS A 12 -7.84 -17.56 -25.36
N ALA A 13 -8.93 -17.32 -26.09
CA ALA A 13 -9.20 -16.02 -26.72
C ALA A 13 -9.96 -15.09 -25.76
N THR A 14 -9.91 -13.77 -26.01
CA THR A 14 -10.69 -12.77 -25.27
C THR A 14 -11.15 -11.62 -26.16
N ASN A 15 -12.34 -11.10 -25.84
CA ASN A 15 -12.88 -9.89 -26.46
C ASN A 15 -12.07 -8.65 -26.05
N GLU A 16 -12.35 -7.53 -26.72
CA GLU A 16 -11.88 -6.21 -26.28
C GLU A 16 -12.73 -5.73 -25.11
N ILE A 17 -12.09 -4.99 -24.21
CA ILE A 17 -12.70 -4.34 -23.05
C ILE A 17 -12.10 -2.94 -22.95
N ASP A 18 -12.77 -2.04 -22.24
CA ASP A 18 -12.21 -0.73 -21.91
C ASP A 18 -11.70 -0.70 -20.45
N TRP A 19 -10.41 -0.48 -20.28
CA TRP A 19 -9.81 -0.15 -18.98
C TRP A 19 -9.93 1.34 -18.64
N ILE A 20 -10.12 2.23 -19.62
CA ILE A 20 -9.89 3.67 -19.46
C ILE A 20 -11.05 4.35 -18.73
N GLN A 21 -12.30 4.22 -19.20
CA GLN A 21 -13.44 4.88 -18.55
C GLN A 21 -13.69 4.38 -17.11
N PRO A 22 -13.65 3.06 -16.80
CA PRO A 22 -13.88 2.58 -15.44
C PRO A 22 -12.83 3.04 -14.43
N LEU A 23 -11.54 3.03 -14.81
CA LEU A 23 -10.45 3.53 -13.96
C LEU A 23 -10.55 5.04 -13.78
N LYS A 24 -10.77 5.82 -14.85
CA LYS A 24 -10.97 7.27 -14.75
C LYS A 24 -12.17 7.65 -13.89
N GLN A 25 -13.29 6.93 -14.01
CA GLN A 25 -14.47 7.15 -13.16
C GLN A 25 -14.15 6.86 -11.69
N TYR A 26 -13.46 5.75 -11.39
CA TYR A 26 -13.06 5.42 -10.03
C TYR A 26 -12.10 6.46 -9.43
N ILE A 27 -11.12 6.93 -10.20
CA ILE A 27 -10.20 7.98 -9.75
C ILE A 27 -10.96 9.24 -9.32
N ARG A 28 -11.91 9.69 -10.16
CA ARG A 28 -12.76 10.86 -9.86
C ARG A 28 -13.64 10.66 -8.63
N GLN A 29 -14.17 9.45 -8.42
CA GLN A 29 -15.15 9.16 -7.37
C GLN A 29 -14.51 8.84 -6.01
N THR A 30 -13.35 8.20 -5.98
CA THR A 30 -12.70 7.74 -4.74
C THR A 30 -11.57 8.64 -4.28
N TYR A 31 -10.74 9.17 -5.19
CA TYR A 31 -9.62 10.06 -4.82
C TYR A 31 -9.95 11.55 -5.01
N GLY A 32 -11.01 11.87 -5.74
CA GLY A 32 -11.42 13.26 -6.03
C GLY A 32 -10.49 14.02 -6.99
N ASP A 33 -9.44 13.35 -7.50
CA ASP A 33 -8.45 13.93 -8.40
C ASP A 33 -8.95 13.97 -9.87
N ASP A 34 -8.32 14.79 -10.69
CA ASP A 34 -8.59 14.92 -12.12
C ASP A 34 -8.14 13.66 -12.89
N PRO A 35 -9.07 12.89 -13.50
CA PRO A 35 -8.72 11.66 -14.20
C PRO A 35 -7.83 11.85 -15.44
N GLU A 36 -7.75 13.06 -16.00
CA GLU A 36 -6.87 13.32 -17.14
C GLU A 36 -5.38 13.31 -16.75
N ARG A 37 -5.05 13.50 -15.47
CA ARG A 37 -3.67 13.35 -14.93
C ARG A 37 -3.10 11.94 -15.04
N TYR A 38 -3.96 10.95 -15.26
CA TYR A 38 -3.65 9.52 -15.36
C TYR A 38 -4.06 8.92 -16.72
N ALA A 39 -4.27 9.78 -17.73
CA ALA A 39 -4.73 9.36 -19.04
C ALA A 39 -3.72 8.47 -19.78
N GLU A 40 -2.41 8.78 -19.66
CA GLU A 40 -1.34 7.98 -20.27
C GLU A 40 -1.19 6.62 -19.59
N GLU A 41 -1.31 6.57 -18.26
CA GLU A 41 -1.30 5.35 -17.46
C GLU A 41 -2.45 4.41 -17.84
N CYS A 42 -3.69 4.94 -17.88
CA CYS A 42 -4.87 4.18 -18.29
C CYS A 42 -4.75 3.70 -19.75
N ALA A 43 -4.27 4.54 -20.66
CA ALA A 43 -4.04 4.16 -22.06
C ALA A 43 -2.94 3.10 -22.20
N THR A 44 -1.89 3.16 -21.38
CA THR A 44 -0.79 2.18 -21.37
C THR A 44 -1.27 0.81 -20.91
N LEU A 45 -2.02 0.72 -19.81
CA LEU A 45 -2.64 -0.54 -19.37
C LEU A 45 -3.56 -1.12 -20.45
N ASN A 46 -4.43 -0.27 -21.02
CA ASN A 46 -5.36 -0.69 -22.06
C ASN A 46 -4.61 -1.23 -23.29
N ARG A 47 -3.52 -0.56 -23.70
CA ARG A 47 -2.64 -1.01 -24.78
C ARG A 47 -1.96 -2.34 -24.46
N LEU A 48 -1.42 -2.54 -23.27
CA LEU A 48 -0.80 -3.82 -22.89
C LEU A 48 -1.77 -5.00 -23.02
N ARG A 49 -3.06 -4.80 -22.74
CA ARG A 49 -4.09 -5.81 -22.99
C ARG A 49 -4.32 -6.08 -24.48
N GLN A 50 -4.23 -5.07 -25.33
CA GLN A 50 -4.34 -5.27 -26.78
C GLN A 50 -3.08 -5.96 -27.35
N ASP A 51 -1.89 -5.55 -26.92
CA ASP A 51 -0.63 -6.15 -27.32
C ASP A 51 -0.58 -7.66 -26.95
N MET A 52 -1.05 -8.04 -25.75
CA MET A 52 -1.10 -9.46 -25.34
C MET A 52 -2.21 -10.28 -26.04
N ARG A 53 -3.26 -9.67 -26.60
CA ARG A 53 -4.19 -10.36 -27.51
C ARG A 53 -3.52 -10.75 -28.83
N GLY A 54 -2.49 -10.01 -29.24
CA GLY A 54 -1.62 -10.32 -30.38
C GLY A 54 -0.45 -11.26 -30.08
N ALA A 55 -0.37 -11.86 -28.89
CA ALA A 55 0.76 -12.70 -28.48
C ALA A 55 0.94 -13.94 -29.38
N GLY A 56 2.07 -14.02 -30.09
CA GLY A 56 2.40 -15.15 -30.96
C GLY A 56 2.57 -16.45 -30.17
N LYS A 57 1.71 -17.43 -30.46
CA LYS A 57 1.47 -18.70 -29.73
C LYS A 57 2.71 -19.56 -29.41
N ASP A 58 3.79 -19.39 -30.16
CA ASP A 58 5.02 -20.19 -30.19
C ASP A 58 6.28 -19.36 -29.85
N SER A 59 6.13 -18.05 -29.58
CA SER A 59 7.22 -17.09 -29.49
C SER A 59 7.55 -16.65 -28.06
N ALA A 60 8.84 -16.45 -27.78
CA ALA A 60 9.28 -15.83 -26.52
C ALA A 60 8.74 -14.39 -26.36
N ALA A 61 8.60 -13.65 -27.45
CA ALA A 61 7.99 -12.32 -27.43
C ALA A 61 6.51 -12.37 -26.97
N GLY A 62 5.72 -13.36 -27.43
CA GLY A 62 4.35 -13.56 -26.99
C GLY A 62 4.25 -13.89 -25.49
N ARG A 63 5.15 -14.75 -24.99
CA ARG A 63 5.31 -15.02 -23.55
C ARG A 63 5.59 -13.73 -22.75
N ASP A 64 6.49 -12.89 -23.25
CA ASP A 64 6.93 -11.68 -22.54
C ASP A 64 5.86 -10.58 -22.53
N LEU A 65 5.02 -10.49 -23.56
CA LEU A 65 3.82 -9.64 -23.55
C LEU A 65 2.80 -10.08 -22.50
N LEU A 66 2.56 -11.40 -22.38
CA LEU A 66 1.67 -11.96 -21.34
C LEU A 66 2.22 -11.73 -19.93
N TYR A 67 3.52 -11.95 -19.70
CA TYR A 67 4.16 -11.64 -18.42
C TYR A 67 4.06 -10.16 -18.06
N ARG A 68 4.32 -9.26 -19.02
CA ARG A 68 4.21 -7.81 -18.78
C ARG A 68 2.81 -7.40 -18.37
N TYR A 69 1.78 -7.87 -19.08
CA TYR A 69 0.40 -7.57 -18.70
C TYR A 69 0.04 -8.18 -17.34
N TYR A 70 0.39 -9.45 -17.08
CA TYR A 70 0.14 -10.09 -15.79
C TYR A 70 0.78 -9.35 -14.61
N GLY A 71 2.06 -8.97 -14.70
CA GLY A 71 2.76 -8.26 -13.63
C GLY A 71 2.14 -6.89 -13.34
N GLN A 72 1.67 -6.17 -14.37
CA GLN A 72 0.93 -4.92 -14.18
C GLN A 72 -0.47 -5.15 -13.58
N LEU A 73 -1.13 -6.30 -13.83
CA LEU A 73 -2.36 -6.68 -13.12
C LEU A 73 -2.13 -7.03 -11.65
N GLU A 74 -0.97 -7.57 -11.27
CA GLU A 74 -0.62 -7.74 -9.85
C GLU A 74 -0.41 -6.41 -9.15
N LEU A 75 0.27 -5.45 -9.78
CA LEU A 75 0.49 -4.11 -9.24
C LEU A 75 -0.81 -3.30 -9.17
N LEU A 76 -1.68 -3.41 -10.18
CA LEU A 76 -3.00 -2.79 -10.22
C LEU A 76 -3.92 -3.28 -9.08
N ASP A 77 -3.90 -4.57 -8.76
CA ASP A 77 -4.70 -5.20 -7.69
C ASP A 77 -4.34 -4.68 -6.28
N LEU A 78 -3.12 -4.13 -6.10
CA LEU A 78 -2.76 -3.42 -4.88
C LEU A 78 -3.48 -2.06 -4.77
N ARG A 79 -3.86 -1.44 -5.89
CA ARG A 79 -4.36 -0.06 -5.95
C ARG A 79 -5.84 0.09 -6.26
N PHE A 80 -6.40 -0.81 -7.06
CA PHE A 80 -7.73 -0.70 -7.65
C PHE A 80 -8.57 -1.97 -7.36
N PRO A 81 -9.67 -1.87 -6.58
CA PRO A 81 -10.58 -2.99 -6.35
C PRO A 81 -11.43 -3.26 -7.60
N VAL A 82 -11.02 -4.24 -8.41
CA VAL A 82 -11.71 -4.63 -9.65
C VAL A 82 -12.60 -5.84 -9.38
N ASP A 83 -13.85 -5.53 -9.02
CA ASP A 83 -14.93 -6.44 -8.66
C ASP A 83 -16.31 -5.92 -9.11
N GLU A 84 -17.39 -6.60 -8.74
CA GLU A 84 -18.77 -6.21 -9.13
C GLU A 84 -19.32 -4.94 -8.47
N ASN A 85 -18.72 -4.51 -7.36
CA ASN A 85 -19.22 -3.44 -6.48
C ASN A 85 -18.48 -2.12 -6.67
N HIS A 86 -17.19 -2.18 -7.04
CA HIS A 86 -16.31 -1.02 -7.16
C HIS A 86 -15.99 -0.69 -8.63
N ILE A 87 -15.05 -1.39 -9.27
CA ILE A 87 -14.59 -1.13 -10.64
C ILE A 87 -15.07 -2.24 -11.57
N LYS A 88 -16.32 -2.11 -12.01
CA LYS A 88 -17.05 -3.16 -12.73
C LYS A 88 -16.64 -3.26 -14.21
N ILE A 89 -15.72 -4.19 -14.50
CA ILE A 89 -15.22 -4.47 -15.87
C ILE A 89 -15.57 -5.92 -16.24
N SER A 90 -16.20 -6.15 -17.41
CA SER A 90 -16.62 -7.51 -17.80
C SER A 90 -15.57 -8.23 -18.63
N PHE A 91 -14.82 -9.12 -18.00
CA PHE A 91 -13.79 -9.95 -18.65
C PHE A 91 -14.44 -11.14 -19.34
N THR A 92 -14.61 -11.06 -20.66
CA THR A 92 -15.13 -12.16 -21.49
C THR A 92 -13.99 -12.96 -22.11
N TRP A 93 -13.91 -14.23 -21.76
CA TRP A 93 -12.92 -15.19 -22.24
C TRP A 93 -13.60 -16.38 -22.90
N PHE A 94 -12.97 -16.94 -23.92
CA PHE A 94 -13.40 -18.19 -24.53
C PHE A 94 -12.62 -19.35 -23.90
N ASP A 95 -13.30 -20.48 -23.72
CA ASP A 95 -12.70 -21.74 -23.28
C ASP A 95 -11.70 -22.25 -24.34
N ALA A 96 -10.50 -22.65 -23.91
CA ALA A 96 -9.38 -22.98 -24.79
C ALA A 96 -9.67 -24.15 -25.75
N PHE A 97 -10.52 -25.10 -25.33
CA PHE A 97 -10.78 -26.32 -26.09
C PHE A 97 -12.19 -26.36 -26.71
N THR A 98 -13.19 -25.87 -25.98
CA THR A 98 -14.61 -25.91 -26.38
C THR A 98 -15.10 -24.59 -26.99
N HIS A 99 -14.29 -23.54 -26.94
CA HIS A 99 -14.56 -22.19 -27.46
C HIS A 99 -15.85 -21.53 -26.94
N LYS A 100 -16.40 -22.03 -25.83
CA LYS A 100 -17.57 -21.44 -25.16
C LYS A 100 -17.17 -20.12 -24.48
N PRO A 101 -17.91 -19.01 -24.66
CA PRO A 101 -17.66 -17.78 -23.94
C PRO A 101 -18.06 -17.91 -22.46
N THR A 102 -17.29 -17.26 -21.59
CA THR A 102 -17.57 -17.09 -20.16
C THR A 102 -17.18 -15.66 -19.78
N SER A 103 -18.08 -14.96 -19.09
CA SER A 103 -17.89 -13.56 -18.67
C SER A 103 -17.96 -13.46 -17.16
N GLN A 104 -16.99 -12.77 -16.56
CA GLN A 104 -16.92 -12.49 -15.12
C GLN A 104 -16.45 -11.06 -14.88
N TYR A 105 -16.78 -10.48 -13.72
CA TYR A 105 -16.31 -9.15 -13.34
C TYR A 105 -15.08 -9.16 -12.40
N SER A 106 -14.59 -10.35 -12.04
CA SER A 106 -13.46 -10.50 -11.12
C SER A 106 -12.12 -10.41 -11.84
N LEU A 107 -11.22 -9.55 -11.35
CA LEU A 107 -9.82 -9.49 -11.79
C LEU A 107 -9.08 -10.83 -11.60
N ALA A 108 -9.50 -11.66 -10.64
CA ALA A 108 -8.96 -13.01 -10.47
C ALA A 108 -9.21 -13.91 -11.70
N TYR A 109 -10.32 -13.72 -12.42
CA TYR A 109 -10.62 -14.49 -13.64
C TYR A 109 -9.75 -14.07 -14.83
N GLU A 110 -9.54 -12.76 -14.99
CA GLU A 110 -8.58 -12.22 -15.97
C GLU A 110 -7.19 -12.78 -15.68
N LYS A 111 -6.69 -12.64 -14.44
CA LYS A 111 -5.38 -13.16 -13.98
C LYS A 111 -5.22 -14.66 -14.26
N ALA A 112 -6.19 -15.49 -13.87
CA ALA A 112 -6.17 -16.93 -14.14
C ALA A 112 -6.10 -17.25 -15.64
N SER A 113 -6.82 -16.50 -16.46
CA SER A 113 -6.83 -16.67 -17.92
C SER A 113 -5.50 -16.23 -18.56
N ILE A 114 -4.83 -15.20 -18.03
CA ILE A 114 -3.48 -14.82 -18.47
C ILE A 114 -2.47 -15.91 -18.09
N ILE A 115 -2.50 -16.42 -16.85
CA ILE A 115 -1.61 -17.50 -16.42
C ILE A 115 -1.82 -18.76 -17.28
N PHE A 116 -3.07 -19.09 -17.62
CA PHE A 116 -3.37 -20.21 -18.53
C PHE A 116 -2.74 -19.99 -19.91
N ASN A 117 -2.82 -18.77 -20.47
CA ASN A 117 -2.17 -18.44 -21.74
C ASN A 117 -0.64 -18.43 -21.65
N ILE A 118 -0.04 -18.05 -20.51
CA ILE A 118 1.40 -18.21 -20.25
C ILE A 118 1.77 -19.70 -20.28
N SER A 119 1.04 -20.56 -19.57
CA SER A 119 1.25 -22.01 -19.60
C SER A 119 1.09 -22.60 -21.02
N ALA A 120 0.10 -22.11 -21.77
CA ALA A 120 -0.17 -22.53 -23.14
C ALA A 120 0.99 -22.15 -24.08
N VAL A 121 1.41 -20.87 -24.10
CA VAL A 121 2.57 -20.42 -24.89
C VAL A 121 3.85 -21.15 -24.48
N LEU A 122 4.09 -21.39 -23.20
CA LEU A 122 5.23 -22.20 -22.74
C LEU A 122 5.17 -23.64 -23.27
N SER A 123 3.99 -24.28 -23.26
CA SER A 123 3.82 -25.64 -23.81
C SER A 123 3.98 -25.70 -25.33
N CYS A 124 3.48 -24.69 -26.05
CA CYS A 124 3.66 -24.53 -27.49
C CYS A 124 5.13 -24.29 -27.83
N HIS A 125 5.78 -23.35 -27.16
CA HIS A 125 7.20 -23.03 -27.35
C HIS A 125 8.07 -24.26 -27.10
N ALA A 126 7.77 -25.05 -26.06
CA ALA A 126 8.46 -26.31 -25.75
C ALA A 126 8.25 -27.39 -26.82
N ALA A 127 7.01 -27.57 -27.30
CA ALA A 127 6.67 -28.57 -28.31
C ALA A 127 7.30 -28.29 -29.68
N HIS A 128 7.49 -27.01 -30.04
CA HIS A 128 8.09 -26.58 -31.31
C HIS A 128 9.62 -26.42 -31.24
N GLN A 129 10.30 -26.64 -30.10
CA GLN A 129 11.77 -26.61 -30.07
C GLN A 129 12.37 -27.75 -30.88
N THR A 130 13.42 -27.45 -31.63
CA THR A 130 14.23 -28.45 -32.34
C THR A 130 15.11 -29.23 -31.35
N ARG A 131 14.67 -30.42 -30.96
CA ARG A 131 15.31 -31.26 -29.93
C ARG A 131 16.50 -32.10 -30.43
N SER A 132 17.08 -31.76 -31.57
CA SER A 132 18.38 -32.29 -32.01
C SER A 132 19.58 -31.50 -31.45
N GLU A 133 19.35 -30.34 -30.84
CA GLU A 133 20.38 -29.52 -30.21
C GLU A 133 20.19 -29.43 -28.69
N ASP A 134 21.29 -29.33 -27.94
CA ASP A 134 21.28 -29.20 -26.47
C ASP A 134 20.58 -27.89 -26.01
N SER A 135 20.66 -26.84 -26.83
CA SER A 135 19.92 -25.58 -26.71
C SER A 135 18.40 -25.80 -26.71
N GLY A 136 17.87 -26.44 -27.76
CA GLY A 136 16.45 -26.74 -27.91
C GLY A 136 15.93 -27.72 -26.85
N LEU A 137 16.74 -28.72 -26.48
CA LEU A 137 16.44 -29.66 -25.39
C LEU A 137 16.30 -28.93 -24.04
N LYS A 138 17.22 -28.01 -23.70
CA LYS A 138 17.14 -27.17 -22.49
C LYS A 138 15.88 -26.31 -22.49
N THR A 139 15.65 -25.57 -23.56
CA THR A 139 14.50 -24.67 -23.69
C THR A 139 13.18 -25.44 -23.57
N ALA A 140 13.05 -26.61 -24.21
CA ALA A 140 11.87 -27.46 -24.10
C ALA A 140 11.65 -27.98 -22.68
N TYR A 141 12.69 -28.51 -22.04
CA TYR A 141 12.65 -29.04 -20.68
C TYR A 141 12.18 -27.98 -19.66
N HIS A 142 12.85 -26.84 -19.61
CA HIS A 142 12.49 -25.75 -18.69
C HIS A 142 11.10 -25.17 -19.00
N SER A 143 10.72 -25.06 -20.27
CA SER A 143 9.39 -24.54 -20.65
C SER A 143 8.25 -25.48 -20.26
N PHE A 144 8.42 -26.81 -20.37
CA PHE A 144 7.45 -27.77 -19.85
C PHE A 144 7.36 -27.73 -18.31
N GLN A 145 8.49 -27.62 -17.61
CA GLN A 145 8.50 -27.47 -16.15
C GLN A 145 7.83 -26.17 -15.67
N ALA A 146 8.04 -25.06 -16.39
CA ALA A 146 7.42 -23.77 -16.09
C ALA A 146 5.91 -23.77 -16.40
N SER A 147 5.49 -24.39 -17.51
CA SER A 147 4.08 -24.60 -17.84
C SER A 147 3.35 -25.43 -16.77
N ALA A 148 3.97 -26.54 -16.33
CA ALA A 148 3.47 -27.33 -15.20
C ALA A 148 3.37 -26.52 -13.90
N GLY A 149 4.35 -25.65 -13.63
CA GLY A 149 4.35 -24.71 -12.50
C GLY A 149 3.16 -23.75 -12.50
N MET A 150 2.98 -23.05 -13.62
CA MET A 150 1.90 -22.09 -13.83
C MET A 150 0.51 -22.75 -13.77
N PHE A 151 0.33 -23.95 -14.34
CA PHE A 151 -0.89 -24.74 -14.15
C PHE A 151 -1.09 -25.23 -12.70
N THR A 152 -0.02 -25.59 -11.98
CA THR A 152 -0.11 -25.98 -10.55
C THR A 152 -0.65 -24.83 -9.71
N TYR A 153 -0.13 -23.62 -9.91
CA TYR A 153 -0.61 -22.41 -9.26
C TYR A 153 -2.09 -22.13 -9.56
N ILE A 154 -2.56 -22.34 -10.81
CA ILE A 154 -3.99 -22.22 -11.14
C ILE A 154 -4.83 -23.20 -10.30
N ASN A 155 -4.43 -24.48 -10.27
CA ASN A 155 -5.18 -25.54 -9.59
C ASN A 155 -5.19 -25.40 -8.05
N GLU A 156 -4.25 -24.66 -7.47
CA GLU A 156 -4.17 -24.40 -6.03
C GLU A 156 -4.92 -23.12 -5.62
N ASN A 157 -4.86 -22.05 -6.42
CA ASN A 157 -5.35 -20.73 -6.02
C ASN A 157 -6.77 -20.40 -6.54
N PHE A 158 -7.22 -21.03 -7.63
CA PHE A 158 -8.50 -20.69 -8.29
C PHE A 158 -9.51 -21.85 -8.19
N LEU A 159 -9.90 -22.17 -6.95
CA LEU A 159 -10.76 -23.32 -6.62
C LEU A 159 -12.16 -23.27 -7.25
N HIS A 160 -12.69 -22.07 -7.52
CA HIS A 160 -14.01 -21.85 -8.12
C HIS A 160 -13.88 -21.51 -9.62
N ALA A 161 -13.43 -22.48 -10.41
CA ALA A 161 -13.23 -22.32 -11.85
C ALA A 161 -14.56 -22.05 -12.60
N PRO A 162 -14.69 -20.92 -13.33
CA PRO A 162 -15.93 -20.57 -14.04
C PRO A 162 -15.99 -21.11 -15.48
N SER A 163 -14.89 -21.62 -16.03
CA SER A 163 -14.81 -22.27 -17.36
C SER A 163 -14.14 -23.65 -17.26
N THR A 164 -14.46 -24.54 -18.20
CA THR A 164 -14.07 -25.96 -18.17
C THR A 164 -12.55 -26.17 -18.26
N ASP A 165 -11.86 -25.37 -19.07
CA ASP A 165 -10.41 -25.36 -19.22
C ASP A 165 -9.64 -25.03 -17.92
N LEU A 166 -10.21 -24.17 -17.06
CA LEU A 166 -9.67 -23.85 -15.74
C LEU A 166 -10.10 -24.83 -14.64
N SER A 167 -10.94 -25.83 -14.94
CA SER A 167 -11.43 -26.77 -13.93
C SER A 167 -10.29 -27.63 -13.37
N ARG A 168 -10.37 -27.96 -12.06
CA ARG A 168 -9.28 -28.63 -11.34
C ARG A 168 -8.85 -29.94 -11.98
N ASP A 169 -9.80 -30.72 -12.52
CA ASP A 169 -9.52 -32.01 -13.15
C ASP A 169 -8.85 -31.85 -14.53
N THR A 170 -9.30 -30.87 -15.33
CA THR A 170 -8.66 -30.52 -16.61
C THR A 170 -7.24 -30.01 -16.36
N VAL A 171 -7.05 -29.03 -15.47
CA VAL A 171 -5.73 -28.45 -15.15
C VAL A 171 -4.79 -29.48 -14.52
N LYS A 172 -5.28 -30.35 -13.62
CA LYS A 172 -4.50 -31.48 -13.07
C LYS A 172 -4.01 -32.44 -14.17
N THR A 173 -4.86 -32.73 -15.16
CA THR A 173 -4.47 -33.54 -16.32
C THR A 173 -3.39 -32.85 -17.15
N LEU A 174 -3.51 -31.53 -17.38
CA LEU A 174 -2.49 -30.74 -18.08
C LEU A 174 -1.14 -30.75 -17.33
N ILE A 175 -1.13 -30.61 -16.00
CA ILE A 175 0.10 -30.70 -15.19
C ILE A 175 0.79 -32.05 -15.40
N GLN A 176 0.04 -33.17 -15.36
CA GLN A 176 0.61 -34.50 -15.57
C GLN A 176 1.21 -34.66 -16.98
N ILE A 177 0.51 -34.18 -18.02
CA ILE A 177 0.99 -34.23 -19.41
C ILE A 177 2.26 -33.39 -19.59
N MET A 178 2.30 -32.15 -19.05
CA MET A 178 3.49 -31.28 -19.12
C MET A 178 4.69 -31.90 -18.39
N LEU A 179 4.49 -32.50 -17.21
CA LEU A 179 5.56 -33.18 -16.48
C LEU A 179 6.04 -34.45 -17.18
N ALA A 180 5.15 -35.22 -17.80
CA ALA A 180 5.49 -36.40 -18.59
C ALA A 180 6.37 -36.02 -19.80
N GLN A 181 6.01 -34.93 -20.50
CA GLN A 181 6.78 -34.39 -21.62
C GLN A 181 8.15 -33.83 -21.17
N GLY A 182 8.21 -33.11 -20.05
CA GLY A 182 9.49 -32.67 -19.47
C GLY A 182 10.41 -33.86 -19.13
N GLN A 183 9.85 -34.91 -18.52
CA GLN A 183 10.61 -36.12 -18.20
C GLN A 183 11.09 -36.87 -19.46
N GLU A 184 10.28 -36.90 -20.52
CA GLU A 184 10.65 -37.44 -21.84
C GLU A 184 11.79 -36.65 -22.50
N VAL A 185 11.73 -35.31 -22.52
CA VAL A 185 12.80 -34.47 -23.08
C VAL A 185 14.13 -34.68 -22.33
N PHE A 186 14.08 -34.81 -21.00
CA PHE A 186 15.27 -35.12 -20.21
C PHE A 186 15.83 -36.52 -20.52
N LEU A 187 14.95 -37.50 -20.74
CA LEU A 187 15.33 -38.87 -21.15
C LEU A 187 15.93 -38.90 -22.56
N GLU A 188 15.33 -38.22 -23.55
CA GLU A 188 15.87 -38.06 -24.91
C GLU A 188 17.33 -37.56 -24.83
N LYS A 189 17.62 -36.58 -23.97
CA LYS A 189 18.99 -36.14 -23.70
C LYS A 189 19.84 -37.23 -23.06
N GLN A 190 19.42 -37.87 -21.96
CA GLN A 190 20.30 -38.85 -21.29
C GLN A 190 20.65 -40.05 -22.19
N ILE A 191 19.78 -40.39 -23.14
CA ILE A 191 20.05 -41.38 -24.20
C ILE A 191 21.12 -40.85 -25.17
N ALA A 192 20.98 -39.62 -25.66
CA ALA A 192 21.96 -38.99 -26.56
C ALA A 192 23.34 -38.76 -25.91
N ASP A 193 23.35 -38.44 -24.62
CA ASP A 193 24.52 -38.30 -23.75
C ASP A 193 25.20 -39.65 -23.40
N GLY A 194 24.66 -40.79 -23.84
CA GLY A 194 25.23 -42.11 -23.61
C GLY A 194 25.30 -42.55 -22.14
N LYS A 195 24.36 -42.13 -21.29
CA LYS A 195 24.39 -42.50 -19.87
C LYS A 195 24.14 -44.00 -19.65
N LYS A 196 24.60 -44.53 -18.51
CA LYS A 196 24.44 -45.94 -18.10
C LYS A 196 22.98 -46.40 -18.21
N VAL A 197 22.75 -47.58 -18.80
CA VAL A 197 21.41 -48.15 -19.07
C VAL A 197 20.51 -48.23 -17.82
N GLY A 198 21.06 -48.62 -16.67
CA GLY A 198 20.34 -48.65 -15.38
C GLY A 198 19.95 -47.28 -14.79
N LEU A 199 20.38 -46.16 -15.39
CA LEU A 199 19.83 -44.82 -15.13
C LEU A 199 18.69 -44.49 -16.11
N LEU A 200 18.88 -44.81 -17.40
CA LEU A 200 17.88 -44.62 -18.46
C LEU A 200 16.58 -45.37 -18.15
N ALA A 201 16.69 -46.62 -17.68
CA ALA A 201 15.57 -47.43 -17.20
C ALA A 201 14.72 -46.72 -16.15
N LYS A 202 15.35 -46.04 -15.18
CA LYS A 202 14.67 -45.36 -14.06
C LYS A 202 14.00 -44.05 -14.48
N LEU A 203 14.61 -43.34 -15.42
CA LEU A 203 14.05 -42.14 -16.04
C LEU A 203 12.85 -42.47 -16.94
N ALA A 204 12.94 -43.56 -17.72
CA ALA A 204 11.84 -44.07 -18.54
C ALA A 204 10.69 -44.65 -17.69
N SER A 205 10.99 -45.38 -16.60
CA SER A 205 10.00 -45.87 -15.63
C SER A 205 9.17 -44.72 -15.05
N GLN A 206 9.80 -43.57 -14.77
CA GLN A 206 9.08 -42.37 -14.35
C GLN A 206 8.26 -41.73 -15.49
N ALA A 207 8.78 -41.65 -16.72
CA ALA A 207 8.02 -41.12 -17.86
C ALA A 207 6.77 -41.95 -18.15
N ALA A 208 6.90 -43.28 -18.13
CA ALA A 208 5.80 -44.23 -18.25
C ALA A 208 4.75 -44.04 -17.14
N TYR A 209 5.20 -43.87 -15.89
CA TYR A 209 4.32 -43.63 -14.75
C TYR A 209 3.53 -42.30 -14.86
N LEU A 210 4.18 -41.22 -15.31
CA LEU A 210 3.52 -39.92 -15.50
C LEU A 210 2.49 -39.98 -16.63
N TYR A 211 2.83 -40.57 -17.79
CA TYR A 211 1.86 -40.75 -18.88
C TYR A 211 0.72 -41.69 -18.50
N SER A 212 1.00 -42.81 -17.81
CA SER A 212 -0.01 -43.73 -17.31
C SER A 212 -1.01 -43.04 -16.37
N GLY A 213 -0.50 -42.21 -15.45
CA GLY A 213 -1.35 -41.41 -14.55
C GLY A 213 -2.17 -40.33 -15.26
N ALA A 214 -1.78 -39.90 -16.45
CA ALA A 214 -2.52 -38.94 -17.28
C ALA A 214 -3.62 -39.59 -18.14
N ILE A 215 -3.60 -40.91 -18.37
CA ILE A 215 -4.59 -41.61 -19.22
C ILE A 215 -6.02 -41.40 -18.67
N GLU A 216 -6.23 -41.58 -17.37
CA GLU A 216 -7.56 -41.48 -16.75
C GLU A 216 -8.18 -40.08 -16.93
N GLY A 217 -7.45 -39.03 -16.54
CA GLY A 217 -7.89 -37.65 -16.73
C GLY A 217 -8.06 -37.26 -18.21
N THR A 218 -7.20 -37.76 -19.09
CA THR A 218 -7.33 -37.52 -20.54
C THR A 218 -8.57 -38.21 -21.11
N GLN A 219 -8.83 -39.46 -20.71
CA GLN A 219 -10.02 -40.22 -21.11
C GLN A 219 -11.30 -39.55 -20.62
N GLU A 220 -11.32 -39.04 -19.38
CA GLU A 220 -12.48 -38.33 -18.84
C GLU A 220 -12.75 -37.01 -19.55
N ASN A 221 -11.70 -36.22 -19.85
CA ASN A 221 -11.83 -34.98 -20.63
C ASN A 221 -12.26 -35.24 -22.09
N VAL A 222 -11.84 -36.37 -22.71
CA VAL A 222 -12.38 -36.80 -24.01
C VAL A 222 -13.86 -37.20 -23.90
N ASN A 223 -14.24 -37.94 -22.84
CA ASN A 223 -15.64 -38.34 -22.62
C ASN A 223 -16.57 -37.13 -22.36
N LYS A 224 -16.05 -36.07 -21.74
CA LYS A 224 -16.74 -34.78 -21.54
C LYS A 224 -16.75 -33.89 -22.80
N ALA A 225 -16.16 -34.34 -23.91
CA ALA A 225 -15.94 -33.55 -25.13
C ALA A 225 -15.18 -32.22 -24.89
N ILE A 226 -14.23 -32.25 -23.94
CA ILE A 226 -13.28 -31.16 -23.67
C ILE A 226 -12.01 -31.39 -24.48
N PHE A 227 -11.43 -32.59 -24.45
CA PHE A 227 -10.23 -32.93 -25.22
C PHE A 227 -10.57 -33.70 -26.50
N GLU A 228 -9.76 -33.47 -27.54
CA GLU A 228 -9.81 -34.26 -28.76
C GLU A 228 -9.28 -35.68 -28.55
N LYS A 229 -9.94 -36.67 -29.18
CA LYS A 229 -9.59 -38.10 -29.02
C LYS A 229 -8.14 -38.42 -29.40
N VAL A 230 -7.52 -37.61 -30.27
CA VAL A 230 -6.11 -37.77 -30.64
C VAL A 230 -5.14 -37.54 -29.48
N TRP A 231 -5.47 -36.68 -28.50
CA TRP A 231 -4.63 -36.52 -27.30
C TRP A 231 -4.54 -37.81 -26.49
N LEU A 232 -5.68 -38.48 -26.30
CA LEU A 232 -5.74 -39.78 -25.62
C LEU A 232 -4.87 -40.83 -26.34
N LEU A 233 -4.90 -40.87 -27.68
CA LEU A 233 -4.04 -41.75 -28.46
C LEU A 233 -2.54 -41.43 -28.26
N VAL A 234 -2.14 -40.15 -28.28
CA VAL A 234 -0.74 -39.76 -28.00
C VAL A 234 -0.33 -40.23 -26.59
N VAL A 235 -1.13 -39.94 -25.57
CA VAL A 235 -0.84 -40.32 -24.16
C VAL A 235 -0.76 -41.84 -23.99
N GLN A 236 -1.69 -42.60 -24.59
CA GLN A 236 -1.69 -44.08 -24.54
C GLN A 236 -0.49 -44.70 -25.27
N VAL A 237 -0.16 -44.20 -26.47
CA VAL A 237 1.02 -44.64 -27.24
C VAL A 237 2.29 -44.34 -26.45
N LYS A 238 2.46 -43.11 -25.94
CA LYS A 238 3.64 -42.73 -25.16
C LYS A 238 3.77 -43.48 -23.84
N SER A 239 2.67 -43.74 -23.13
CA SER A 239 2.68 -44.55 -21.90
C SER A 239 3.27 -45.95 -22.15
N ASN A 240 2.82 -46.62 -23.22
CA ASN A 240 3.26 -47.98 -23.56
C ASN A 240 4.67 -48.01 -24.19
N TYR A 241 5.00 -47.00 -25.01
CA TYR A 241 6.35 -46.80 -25.54
C TYR A 241 7.38 -46.60 -24.41
N MET A 242 7.11 -45.71 -23.45
CA MET A 242 8.01 -45.45 -22.31
C MET A 242 8.10 -46.65 -21.37
N ALA A 243 7.01 -47.41 -21.18
CA ALA A 243 7.05 -48.65 -20.40
C ALA A 243 7.94 -49.72 -21.05
N SER A 244 7.84 -49.89 -22.37
CA SER A 244 8.74 -50.75 -23.14
C SER A 244 10.20 -50.28 -23.04
N LEU A 245 10.45 -48.98 -23.25
CA LEU A 245 11.78 -48.38 -23.19
C LEU A 245 12.43 -48.54 -21.80
N ALA A 246 11.64 -48.48 -20.72
CA ALA A 246 12.10 -48.76 -19.36
C ALA A 246 12.53 -50.23 -19.19
N GLN A 247 11.70 -51.18 -19.61
CA GLN A 247 12.02 -52.61 -19.52
C GLN A 247 13.20 -52.99 -20.43
N TYR A 248 13.32 -52.40 -21.62
CA TYR A 248 14.47 -52.56 -22.52
C TYR A 248 15.78 -52.11 -21.87
N TYR A 249 15.83 -50.89 -21.32
CA TYR A 249 17.05 -50.41 -20.63
C TYR A 249 17.35 -51.15 -19.32
N GLN A 250 16.32 -51.68 -18.62
CA GLN A 250 16.57 -52.54 -17.46
C GLN A 250 17.05 -53.92 -17.89
N ALA A 251 16.57 -54.48 -19.00
CA ALA A 251 17.08 -55.74 -19.54
C ALA A 251 18.56 -55.65 -19.87
N LEU A 252 19.01 -54.58 -20.54
CA LEU A 252 20.43 -54.33 -20.79
C LEU A 252 21.24 -54.17 -19.48
N ALA A 253 20.64 -53.58 -18.44
CA ALA A 253 21.29 -53.44 -17.12
C ALA A 253 21.38 -54.77 -16.34
N ASP A 254 20.41 -55.66 -16.52
CA ASP A 254 20.39 -57.00 -15.93
C ASP A 254 21.30 -57.96 -16.72
N ASP A 255 21.46 -57.73 -18.03
CA ASP A 255 22.42 -58.42 -18.93
C ASP A 255 23.88 -58.05 -18.61
N ASP A 256 24.18 -56.75 -18.47
CA ASP A 256 25.45 -56.23 -17.90
C ASP A 256 25.77 -56.88 -16.52
N ALA A 257 24.72 -57.26 -15.76
CA ALA A 257 24.82 -57.93 -14.47
C ALA A 257 24.83 -59.47 -14.55
N ASN A 258 25.06 -60.04 -15.73
CA ASN A 258 25.12 -61.49 -16.00
C ASN A 258 23.82 -62.25 -15.64
N SER A 259 22.68 -61.55 -15.63
CA SER A 259 21.35 -62.09 -15.29
C SER A 259 20.49 -62.27 -16.55
N HIS A 260 21.08 -62.86 -17.59
CA HIS A 260 20.53 -63.05 -18.94
C HIS A 260 19.09 -63.62 -18.95
N GLY A 261 18.77 -64.56 -18.06
CA GLY A 261 17.41 -65.10 -17.93
C GLY A 261 16.37 -64.04 -17.54
N ILE A 262 16.74 -63.11 -16.65
CA ILE A 262 15.90 -61.97 -16.24
C ILE A 262 15.80 -60.96 -17.40
N ALA A 263 16.91 -60.69 -18.09
CA ALA A 263 16.95 -59.79 -19.24
C ALA A 263 16.00 -60.24 -20.37
N ILE A 264 15.99 -61.53 -20.70
CA ILE A 264 15.05 -62.11 -21.68
C ILE A 264 13.59 -61.89 -21.26
N SER A 265 13.26 -62.18 -20.00
CA SER A 265 11.90 -61.98 -19.46
C SER A 265 11.46 -60.51 -19.56
N ARG A 266 12.35 -59.56 -19.22
CA ARG A 266 12.08 -58.12 -19.41
C ARG A 266 11.93 -57.72 -20.88
N LEU A 267 12.68 -58.31 -21.80
CA LEU A 267 12.53 -58.03 -23.23
C LEU A 267 11.21 -58.58 -23.79
N GLN A 268 10.69 -59.70 -23.29
CA GLN A 268 9.36 -60.20 -23.65
C GLN A 268 8.24 -59.25 -23.18
N VAL A 269 8.36 -58.68 -21.97
CA VAL A 269 7.46 -57.63 -21.46
C VAL A 269 7.60 -56.34 -22.29
N ALA A 270 8.83 -55.95 -22.62
CA ALA A 270 9.10 -54.79 -23.48
C ALA A 270 8.50 -54.94 -24.88
N GLU A 271 8.63 -56.13 -25.49
CA GLU A 271 8.10 -56.45 -26.82
C GLU A 271 6.56 -56.41 -26.83
N THR A 272 5.92 -56.90 -25.77
CA THR A 272 4.46 -56.85 -25.59
C THR A 272 3.96 -55.41 -25.49
N ALA A 273 4.60 -54.58 -24.67
CA ALA A 273 4.24 -53.17 -24.52
C ALA A 273 4.42 -52.35 -25.81
N ILE A 274 5.50 -52.56 -26.57
CA ILE A 274 5.74 -51.84 -27.83
C ILE A 274 4.86 -52.35 -28.99
N LYS A 275 4.44 -53.62 -28.99
CA LYS A 275 3.41 -54.13 -29.92
C LYS A 275 2.08 -53.40 -29.77
N GLU A 276 1.59 -53.22 -28.54
CA GLU A 276 0.37 -52.46 -28.27
C GLU A 276 0.54 -50.95 -28.56
N ALA A 277 1.68 -50.35 -28.20
CA ALA A 277 1.99 -48.97 -28.58
C ALA A 277 1.99 -48.76 -30.10
N ASN A 278 2.61 -49.68 -30.87
CA ASN A 278 2.66 -49.60 -32.33
C ASN A 278 1.29 -49.81 -32.99
N LYS A 279 0.45 -50.69 -32.42
CA LYS A 279 -0.94 -50.91 -32.81
C LYS A 279 -1.81 -49.67 -32.59
N MET A 280 -1.64 -48.97 -31.47
CA MET A 280 -2.32 -47.70 -31.19
C MET A 280 -1.78 -46.53 -32.02
N ALA A 281 -0.48 -46.50 -32.34
CA ALA A 281 0.08 -45.54 -33.28
C ALA A 281 -0.48 -45.76 -34.71
N SER A 282 -0.64 -47.02 -35.11
CA SER A 282 -1.18 -47.41 -36.42
C SER A 282 -2.69 -47.12 -36.58
N SER A 283 -3.42 -46.84 -35.49
CA SER A 283 -4.81 -46.41 -35.52
C SER A 283 -4.99 -44.89 -35.36
N PHE A 284 -3.89 -44.13 -35.35
CA PHE A 284 -3.92 -42.67 -35.33
C PHE A 284 -4.47 -42.12 -36.67
N PRO A 285 -5.40 -41.14 -36.65
CA PRO A 285 -6.01 -40.64 -37.89
C PRO A 285 -5.02 -39.82 -38.72
N GLY A 286 -5.02 -40.07 -40.05
CA GLY A 286 -4.13 -39.38 -41.00
C GLY A 286 -4.49 -37.90 -41.27
N ASN A 287 -5.62 -37.42 -40.75
CA ASN A 287 -5.92 -36.00 -40.63
C ASN A 287 -6.28 -35.71 -39.17
N VAL A 288 -5.79 -34.59 -38.63
CA VAL A 288 -5.76 -34.32 -37.19
C VAL A 288 -6.58 -33.06 -36.90
N PRO A 289 -7.50 -33.06 -35.91
CA PRO A 289 -8.35 -31.90 -35.62
C PRO A 289 -7.53 -30.64 -35.29
N ALA A 290 -7.88 -29.50 -35.89
CA ALA A 290 -7.09 -28.27 -35.80
C ALA A 290 -7.01 -27.69 -34.36
N ASN A 291 -8.04 -27.91 -33.56
CA ASN A 291 -8.11 -27.58 -32.12
C ASN A 291 -7.20 -28.47 -31.23
N SER A 292 -6.64 -29.57 -31.76
CA SER A 292 -5.76 -30.46 -30.99
C SER A 292 -4.31 -29.96 -30.86
N ASN A 293 -3.91 -28.90 -31.57
CA ASN A 293 -2.53 -28.38 -31.60
C ASN A 293 -1.44 -29.43 -31.98
N LEU A 294 -1.82 -30.49 -32.70
CA LEU A 294 -0.92 -31.50 -33.25
C LEU A 294 -0.77 -31.34 -34.77
N THR A 295 0.41 -31.67 -35.31
CA THR A 295 0.68 -31.63 -36.75
C THR A 295 0.13 -32.86 -37.48
N SER A 296 -0.16 -32.75 -38.78
CA SER A 296 -0.55 -33.89 -39.63
C SER A 296 0.48 -35.02 -39.63
N GLU A 297 1.77 -34.69 -39.50
CA GLU A 297 2.87 -35.66 -39.42
C GLU A 297 2.92 -36.43 -38.10
N SER A 298 2.25 -35.96 -37.03
CA SER A 298 2.35 -36.55 -35.68
C SER A 298 2.01 -38.04 -35.63
N GLY A 299 1.02 -38.49 -36.41
CA GLY A 299 0.68 -39.92 -36.51
C GLY A 299 1.80 -40.75 -37.15
N ALA A 300 2.37 -40.26 -38.26
CA ALA A 300 3.48 -40.92 -38.95
C ALA A 300 4.74 -41.00 -38.06
N SER A 301 5.06 -39.90 -37.34
CA SER A 301 6.18 -39.85 -36.40
C SER A 301 6.05 -40.86 -35.27
N LEU A 302 4.85 -41.03 -34.71
CA LEU A 302 4.59 -42.05 -33.68
C LEU A 302 4.80 -43.46 -34.24
N VAL A 303 4.24 -43.77 -35.43
CA VAL A 303 4.38 -45.08 -36.07
C VAL A 303 5.85 -45.41 -36.40
N GLU A 304 6.64 -44.46 -36.90
CA GLU A 304 8.07 -44.71 -37.16
C GLU A 304 8.83 -44.99 -35.86
N ILE A 305 8.60 -44.18 -34.82
CA ILE A 305 9.27 -44.30 -33.53
C ILE A 305 8.91 -45.64 -32.85
N THR A 306 7.63 -46.04 -32.85
CA THR A 306 7.23 -47.33 -32.26
C THR A 306 7.74 -48.52 -33.07
N LYS A 307 7.70 -48.45 -34.41
CA LYS A 307 8.17 -49.52 -35.29
C LYS A 307 9.68 -49.71 -35.20
N ARG A 308 10.45 -48.61 -35.11
CA ARG A 308 11.91 -48.67 -34.89
C ARG A 308 12.25 -49.28 -33.54
N HIS A 309 11.58 -48.88 -32.47
CA HIS A 309 11.85 -49.46 -31.14
C HIS A 309 11.44 -50.94 -31.06
N LEU A 310 10.32 -51.34 -31.68
CA LEU A 310 9.92 -52.74 -31.81
C LEU A 310 11.01 -53.59 -32.48
N ALA A 311 11.60 -53.11 -33.59
CA ALA A 311 12.68 -53.81 -34.27
C ALA A 311 13.91 -54.00 -33.35
N ASN A 312 14.36 -52.94 -32.67
CA ASN A 312 15.49 -53.00 -31.73
C ASN A 312 15.24 -53.98 -30.56
N VAL A 313 14.02 -54.02 -30.02
CA VAL A 313 13.63 -54.95 -28.95
C VAL A 313 13.64 -56.39 -29.46
N GLN A 314 13.13 -56.64 -30.67
CA GLN A 314 13.09 -57.97 -31.28
C GLN A 314 14.49 -58.49 -31.65
N GLU A 315 15.36 -57.64 -32.19
CA GLU A 315 16.76 -57.97 -32.48
C GLU A 315 17.50 -58.42 -31.23
N LYS A 316 17.46 -57.62 -30.15
CA LYS A 316 18.10 -57.95 -28.87
C LYS A 316 17.45 -59.14 -28.15
N LEU A 317 16.15 -59.36 -28.29
CA LEU A 317 15.48 -60.54 -27.74
C LEU A 317 15.96 -61.82 -28.43
N VAL A 318 16.09 -61.83 -29.76
CA VAL A 318 16.59 -62.99 -30.53
C VAL A 318 18.07 -63.25 -30.21
N GLU A 319 18.89 -62.22 -30.06
CA GLU A 319 20.29 -62.31 -29.65
C GLU A 319 20.43 -62.96 -28.26
N LEU A 320 19.74 -62.42 -27.25
CA LEU A 320 19.86 -62.90 -25.87
C LEU A 320 19.22 -64.27 -25.63
N VAL A 321 18.09 -64.59 -26.29
CA VAL A 321 17.52 -65.95 -26.25
C VAL A 321 18.51 -66.94 -26.84
N LYS A 322 19.09 -66.65 -28.02
CA LYS A 322 20.10 -67.51 -28.65
C LYS A 322 21.30 -67.74 -27.74
N ASP A 323 21.87 -66.69 -27.17
CA ASP A 323 23.09 -66.85 -26.37
C ASP A 323 22.79 -67.46 -24.98
N ASN A 324 21.57 -67.33 -24.45
CA ASN A 324 21.13 -68.13 -23.29
C ASN A 324 20.91 -69.61 -23.64
N ASP A 325 20.30 -69.92 -24.79
CA ASP A 325 20.01 -71.30 -25.22
C ASP A 325 21.27 -72.08 -25.64
N TYR A 326 22.35 -71.39 -26.04
CA TYR A 326 23.62 -72.03 -26.43
C TYR A 326 24.77 -71.86 -25.41
N ILE A 327 24.74 -70.85 -24.54
CA ILE A 327 25.83 -70.53 -23.61
C ILE A 327 25.34 -70.58 -22.15
N TYR A 328 24.48 -69.65 -21.75
CA TYR A 328 24.26 -69.37 -20.31
C TYR A 328 23.28 -70.30 -19.60
N HIS A 329 22.31 -70.88 -20.32
CA HIS A 329 21.31 -71.83 -19.83
C HIS A 329 20.55 -71.36 -18.56
N GLN A 330 20.34 -70.05 -18.39
CA GLN A 330 19.62 -69.51 -17.23
C GLN A 330 18.11 -69.67 -17.40
N THR A 331 17.42 -70.01 -16.30
CA THR A 331 15.96 -70.07 -16.25
C THR A 331 15.36 -68.67 -16.44
N VAL A 332 14.54 -68.50 -17.47
CA VAL A 332 13.75 -67.28 -17.69
C VAL A 332 12.60 -67.23 -16.66
N PRO A 333 12.52 -66.22 -15.78
CA PRO A 333 11.45 -66.10 -14.80
C PRO A 333 10.15 -65.59 -15.45
N ALA A 334 9.00 -65.94 -14.87
CA ALA A 334 7.72 -65.35 -15.26
C ALA A 334 7.66 -63.85 -14.90
N GLU A 335 6.91 -63.06 -15.66
CA GLU A 335 6.77 -61.60 -15.50
C GLU A 335 6.46 -61.17 -14.06
N ALA A 336 5.59 -61.89 -13.36
CA ALA A 336 5.22 -61.61 -11.96
C ALA A 336 6.38 -61.75 -10.95
N GLY A 337 7.49 -62.40 -11.33
CA GLY A 337 8.72 -62.50 -10.55
C GLY A 337 9.72 -61.37 -10.80
N LEU A 338 9.45 -60.45 -11.74
CA LEU A 338 10.37 -59.36 -12.08
C LEU A 338 10.33 -58.23 -11.04
N ALA A 339 11.50 -57.78 -10.60
CA ALA A 339 11.61 -56.60 -9.76
C ALA A 339 11.13 -55.34 -10.49
N VAL A 340 10.27 -54.55 -9.83
CA VAL A 340 9.74 -53.27 -10.34
C VAL A 340 10.88 -52.27 -10.54
N ILE A 341 10.94 -51.64 -11.72
CA ILE A 341 11.99 -50.67 -12.06
C ILE A 341 11.83 -49.41 -11.19
N PRO A 342 12.83 -49.01 -10.38
CA PRO A 342 12.76 -47.81 -9.57
C PRO A 342 12.51 -46.56 -10.42
N LYS A 343 11.70 -45.62 -9.94
CA LYS A 343 11.34 -44.39 -10.67
C LYS A 343 12.27 -43.25 -10.26
N LEU A 344 12.73 -42.45 -11.22
CA LEU A 344 13.56 -41.26 -10.97
C LEU A 344 12.91 -39.98 -11.55
N PRO A 345 12.28 -39.12 -10.71
CA PRO A 345 11.76 -37.82 -11.13
C PRO A 345 12.89 -36.82 -11.37
N ALA A 346 13.13 -36.49 -12.64
CA ALA A 346 13.95 -35.35 -13.05
C ALA A 346 13.08 -34.10 -13.19
N ALA A 347 12.03 -34.17 -14.02
CA ALA A 347 11.10 -33.07 -14.22
C ALA A 347 10.23 -32.81 -12.97
N LYS A 348 10.14 -31.54 -12.57
CA LYS A 348 9.27 -31.04 -11.49
C LYS A 348 8.59 -29.75 -11.92
N ALA A 349 7.40 -29.46 -11.39
CA ALA A 349 6.77 -28.16 -11.57
C ALA A 349 7.60 -27.10 -10.85
N ILE A 350 7.99 -26.02 -11.53
CA ILE A 350 8.75 -24.92 -10.91
C ILE A 350 7.73 -24.00 -10.20
N PRO A 351 7.88 -23.70 -8.89
CA PRO A 351 7.02 -22.76 -8.20
C PRO A 351 6.92 -21.41 -8.91
N VAL A 352 5.72 -20.85 -8.98
CA VAL A 352 5.47 -19.58 -9.68
C VAL A 352 6.24 -18.41 -9.05
N SER A 353 6.54 -18.46 -7.75
CA SER A 353 7.44 -17.54 -7.07
C SER A 353 8.91 -17.65 -7.52
N GLU A 354 9.40 -18.85 -7.83
CA GLU A 354 10.75 -19.08 -8.36
C GLU A 354 10.86 -18.58 -9.81
N LEU A 355 9.80 -18.79 -10.61
CA LEU A 355 9.68 -18.23 -11.95
C LEU A 355 9.71 -16.68 -11.93
N TYR A 356 8.90 -16.04 -11.07
CA TYR A 356 8.84 -14.57 -10.98
C TYR A 356 10.03 -13.92 -10.25
N ALA A 357 10.90 -14.68 -9.58
CA ALA A 357 12.11 -14.16 -8.93
C ALA A 357 13.25 -13.81 -9.90
N GLY A 358 13.18 -14.23 -11.16
CA GLY A 358 14.20 -13.92 -12.17
C GLY A 358 14.28 -12.42 -12.51
N GLN A 359 15.49 -11.86 -12.50
CA GLN A 359 15.74 -10.44 -12.84
C GLN A 359 15.15 -10.03 -14.21
N ASP A 360 15.17 -10.95 -15.18
CA ASP A 360 14.59 -10.72 -16.51
C ASP A 360 13.08 -10.44 -16.46
N ILE A 361 12.32 -11.02 -15.53
CA ILE A 361 10.85 -10.85 -15.52
C ILE A 361 10.44 -9.53 -14.83
N GLN A 362 11.21 -9.05 -13.85
CA GLN A 362 11.09 -7.67 -13.37
C GLN A 362 11.38 -6.68 -14.51
N ARG A 363 12.43 -6.93 -15.30
CA ARG A 363 12.79 -6.13 -16.48
C ARG A 363 11.75 -6.21 -17.61
N ILE A 364 11.10 -7.36 -17.81
CA ILE A 364 10.02 -7.53 -18.80
C ILE A 364 8.76 -6.77 -18.35
N THR A 365 8.42 -6.83 -17.07
CA THR A 365 7.22 -6.17 -16.49
C THR A 365 7.32 -4.65 -16.51
N GLY A 366 8.51 -4.10 -16.23
CA GLY A 366 8.74 -2.67 -16.12
C GLY A 366 8.25 -2.08 -14.79
N PRO A 367 8.32 -0.74 -14.62
CA PRO A 367 7.85 -0.05 -13.42
C PRO A 367 6.32 -0.10 -13.29
N ASP A 368 5.81 0.08 -12.07
CA ASP A 368 4.37 0.17 -11.80
C ASP A 368 3.77 1.39 -12.52
N ILE A 369 2.87 1.13 -13.47
CA ILE A 369 2.17 2.15 -14.26
C ILE A 369 1.45 3.16 -13.34
N PHE A 370 0.83 2.69 -12.25
CA PHE A 370 0.01 3.51 -11.37
C PHE A 370 0.74 3.91 -10.08
N GLN A 371 2.08 3.95 -10.09
CA GLN A 371 2.92 4.27 -8.92
C GLN A 371 2.47 5.52 -8.15
N LYS A 372 1.95 6.53 -8.86
CA LYS A 372 1.44 7.81 -8.34
C LYS A 372 0.19 7.69 -7.45
N ILE A 373 -0.63 6.66 -7.62
CA ILE A 373 -1.95 6.54 -6.96
C ILE A 373 -1.81 5.72 -5.68
N VAL A 374 -1.73 6.40 -4.54
CA VAL A 374 -1.66 5.76 -3.21
C VAL A 374 -3.07 5.41 -2.73
N PRO A 375 -3.37 4.15 -2.37
CA PRO A 375 -4.72 3.75 -1.98
C PRO A 375 -5.17 4.35 -0.64
N MET A 376 -6.46 4.64 -0.48
CA MET A 376 -7.00 5.25 0.75
C MET A 376 -6.66 4.44 2.02
N SER A 377 -6.72 3.11 1.95
CA SER A 377 -6.30 2.24 3.07
C SER A 377 -4.82 2.37 3.41
N VAL A 378 -3.96 2.64 2.42
CA VAL A 378 -2.53 2.91 2.66
C VAL A 378 -2.33 4.31 3.22
N THR A 379 -3.09 5.33 2.78
CA THR A 379 -3.02 6.66 3.40
C THR A 379 -3.48 6.65 4.86
N GLU A 380 -4.43 5.77 5.21
CA GLU A 380 -4.86 5.54 6.59
C GLU A 380 -3.73 4.88 7.41
N SER A 381 -3.19 3.73 6.96
CA SER A 381 -2.05 3.08 7.64
C SER A 381 -0.79 3.97 7.71
N ALA A 382 -0.56 4.81 6.71
CA ALA A 382 0.53 5.79 6.70
C ALA A 382 0.28 6.92 7.71
N SER A 383 -0.96 7.42 7.84
CA SER A 383 -1.32 8.40 8.88
C SER A 383 -1.16 7.83 10.30
N LEU A 384 -1.47 6.54 10.49
CA LEU A 384 -1.21 5.84 11.75
C LEU A 384 0.30 5.73 12.03
N TYR A 385 1.12 5.44 10.99
CA TYR A 385 2.57 5.43 11.10
C TYR A 385 3.16 6.83 11.38
N ASP A 386 2.62 7.88 10.79
CA ASP A 386 3.00 9.27 11.06
C ASP A 386 2.71 9.66 12.51
N GLU A 387 1.61 9.20 13.11
CA GLU A 387 1.33 9.41 14.54
C GLU A 387 2.23 8.54 15.45
N GLU A 388 2.65 7.33 15.06
CA GLU A 388 3.69 6.58 15.78
C GLU A 388 5.08 7.25 15.67
N LYS A 389 5.44 7.77 14.50
CA LYS A 389 6.62 8.62 14.30
C LYS A 389 6.53 9.89 15.16
N ALA A 390 5.36 10.52 15.25
CA ALA A 390 5.12 11.68 16.09
C ALA A 390 5.23 11.34 17.59
N LYS A 391 4.68 10.21 18.05
CA LYS A 391 4.86 9.72 19.44
C LYS A 391 6.33 9.49 19.76
N LEU A 392 7.10 8.87 18.86
CA LEU A 392 8.54 8.68 19.04
C LEU A 392 9.25 10.04 19.18
N VAL A 393 9.01 10.98 18.27
CA VAL A 393 9.63 12.31 18.31
C VAL A 393 9.22 13.14 19.53
N ARG A 394 7.94 13.07 19.96
CA ARG A 394 7.46 13.69 21.20
C ARG A 394 8.18 13.11 22.41
N ALA A 395 8.20 11.78 22.57
CA ALA A 395 8.80 11.09 23.71
C ALA A 395 10.34 11.19 23.79
N GLU A 396 11.04 11.36 22.65
CA GLU A 396 12.47 11.69 22.65
C GLU A 396 12.69 13.19 22.97
N THR A 397 11.86 14.10 22.44
CA THR A 397 11.95 15.55 22.74
C THR A 397 11.72 15.80 24.23
N GLU A 398 10.68 15.23 24.83
CA GLU A 398 10.35 15.33 26.25
C GLU A 398 11.50 14.82 27.14
N ARG A 399 12.13 13.69 26.79
CA ARG A 399 13.31 13.19 27.53
C ARG A 399 14.53 14.10 27.40
N VAL A 400 14.71 14.77 26.27
CA VAL A 400 15.77 15.77 26.07
C VAL A 400 15.48 17.05 26.87
N GLU A 401 14.22 17.48 26.93
CA GLU A 401 13.79 18.69 27.64
C GLU A 401 13.76 18.51 29.16
N THR A 402 13.30 17.36 29.65
CA THR A 402 13.39 16.96 31.06
C THR A 402 14.86 16.97 31.50
N ALA A 403 15.74 16.30 30.75
CA ALA A 403 17.17 16.26 31.09
C ALA A 403 17.87 17.63 30.94
N ASN A 404 17.42 18.50 30.03
CA ASN A 404 17.88 19.90 29.96
C ASN A 404 17.47 20.68 31.22
N SER A 405 16.22 20.50 31.66
CA SER A 405 15.62 21.20 32.80
C SER A 405 16.20 20.73 34.13
N GLU A 406 16.39 19.42 34.31
CA GLU A 406 17.10 18.83 35.46
C GLU A 406 18.52 19.39 35.60
N MET A 407 19.26 19.49 34.49
CA MET A 407 20.60 20.10 34.47
C MET A 407 20.54 21.58 34.85
N ALA A 408 19.60 22.35 34.28
CA ALA A 408 19.46 23.78 34.59
C ALA A 408 19.09 24.02 36.06
N ALA A 409 18.09 23.32 36.58
CA ALA A 409 17.66 23.42 37.97
C ALA A 409 18.76 22.98 38.96
N SER A 410 19.53 21.95 38.62
CA SER A 410 20.68 21.51 39.43
C SER A 410 21.81 22.55 39.42
N LEU A 411 22.08 23.20 38.29
CA LEU A 411 23.09 24.26 38.21
C LEU A 411 22.66 25.51 38.99
N ASP A 412 21.39 25.90 38.92
CA ASP A 412 20.86 27.02 39.71
C ASP A 412 20.88 26.72 41.23
N TYR A 413 20.51 25.49 41.64
CA TYR A 413 20.61 25.05 43.03
C TYR A 413 22.05 25.12 43.56
N LEU A 414 23.04 24.75 42.74
CA LEU A 414 24.47 24.87 43.06
C LEU A 414 25.03 26.29 42.82
N ARG A 415 24.22 27.24 42.33
CA ARG A 415 24.62 28.61 41.92
C ARG A 415 25.84 28.64 40.96
N LEU A 416 25.94 27.64 40.09
CA LEU A 416 27.00 27.51 39.08
C LEU A 416 26.54 28.12 37.74
N PRO A 417 27.41 28.85 37.01
CA PRO A 417 28.84 29.02 37.25
C PRO A 417 29.21 30.11 38.27
N GLY A 418 28.28 31.00 38.63
CA GLY A 418 28.57 32.25 39.39
C GLY A 418 29.43 32.06 40.63
N ALA A 419 29.16 31.04 41.45
CA ALA A 419 29.92 30.73 42.66
C ALA A 419 31.44 30.51 42.43
N LEU A 420 31.89 30.17 41.22
CA LEU A 420 33.31 29.99 40.90
C LEU A 420 34.02 31.30 40.54
N GLN A 421 33.28 32.29 40.03
CA GLN A 421 33.84 33.59 39.63
C GLN A 421 34.17 34.46 40.84
N VAL A 422 33.38 34.32 41.91
CA VAL A 422 33.62 34.89 43.26
C VAL A 422 34.93 34.39 43.85
N LEU A 423 35.15 33.07 43.78
CA LEU A 423 36.35 32.39 44.30
C LEU A 423 37.65 32.79 43.59
N LYS A 424 37.56 33.52 42.46
CA LYS A 424 38.69 34.09 41.72
C LYS A 424 38.95 35.57 42.06
N GLY A 425 38.31 36.13 43.08
CA GLY A 425 38.58 37.48 43.61
C GLY A 425 37.84 38.62 42.91
N GLY A 426 36.69 38.36 42.27
CA GLY A 426 35.95 39.31 41.42
C GLY A 426 35.22 40.46 42.14
N PHE A 427 35.75 41.02 43.23
CA PHE A 427 35.06 42.02 44.06
C PHE A 427 34.82 43.37 43.36
N ASP A 428 35.73 43.80 42.47
CA ASP A 428 35.63 45.10 41.76
C ASP A 428 34.53 45.14 40.69
N GLN A 429 33.99 43.99 40.27
CA GLN A 429 33.03 43.92 39.15
C GLN A 429 31.55 43.93 39.59
N GLU A 430 31.27 44.03 40.90
CA GLU A 430 29.90 44.01 41.46
C GLU A 430 29.10 45.30 41.29
N LEU A 431 29.74 46.43 40.97
CA LEU A 431 29.07 47.74 40.79
C LEU A 431 28.55 48.00 39.37
N THR A 432 29.06 47.26 38.38
CA THR A 432 28.58 47.26 36.98
C THR A 432 27.43 46.27 36.78
N ALA A 433 26.59 46.50 35.76
CA ALA A 433 25.62 45.51 35.33
C ALA A 433 26.28 44.24 34.79
N ASP A 434 25.56 43.13 34.81
CA ASP A 434 25.99 41.90 34.13
C ASP A 434 25.95 42.10 32.61
N ASP A 435 26.90 41.51 31.88
CA ASP A 435 26.91 41.60 30.40
C ASP A 435 25.65 40.98 29.77
N GLU A 436 25.00 40.05 30.47
CA GLU A 436 23.68 39.51 30.13
C GLU A 436 22.60 40.62 30.18
N PHE A 437 22.62 41.49 31.20
CA PHE A 437 21.70 42.63 31.33
C PHE A 437 21.97 43.73 30.31
N ARG A 438 23.24 44.03 30.02
CA ARG A 438 23.62 44.96 28.95
C ARG A 438 23.10 44.47 27.61
N THR A 439 23.33 43.19 27.29
CA THR A 439 22.80 42.54 26.09
C THR A 439 21.27 42.63 26.03
N TRP A 440 20.54 42.46 27.14
CA TRP A 440 19.08 42.63 27.15
C TRP A 440 18.64 44.07 26.83
N CYS A 441 19.33 45.08 27.35
CA CYS A 441 19.06 46.49 27.03
C CYS A 441 19.38 46.80 25.56
N ASP A 442 20.53 46.32 25.06
CA ASP A 442 20.96 46.48 23.67
C ASP A 442 19.99 45.79 22.70
N ASP A 443 19.55 44.56 23.01
CA ASP A 443 18.54 43.83 22.22
C ASP A 443 17.20 44.57 22.19
N VAL A 444 16.73 45.07 23.35
CA VAL A 444 15.47 45.82 23.44
C VAL A 444 15.56 47.14 22.67
N ALA A 445 16.71 47.81 22.66
CA ALA A 445 16.97 49.02 21.87
C ALA A 445 17.00 48.74 20.36
N ASN A 446 17.75 47.72 19.92
CA ASN A 446 17.94 47.39 18.51
C ASN A 446 16.69 46.78 17.83
N ASN A 447 15.73 46.26 18.58
CA ASN A 447 14.48 45.75 18.04
C ASN A 447 13.48 46.86 17.66
N GLU A 448 12.70 46.63 16.60
CA GLU A 448 11.65 47.55 16.14
C GLU A 448 10.67 47.93 17.26
N SER A 449 10.20 49.18 17.24
CA SER A 449 9.22 49.69 18.20
C SER A 449 7.90 48.91 18.10
N PRO A 450 7.44 48.21 19.16
CA PRO A 450 6.23 47.39 19.07
C PRO A 450 4.96 48.15 18.59
N PRO A 451 4.71 49.42 19.01
CA PRO A 451 3.59 50.22 18.50
C PRO A 451 3.51 50.34 16.97
N SER A 452 4.63 50.54 16.26
CA SER A 452 4.60 50.67 14.80
C SER A 452 4.30 49.34 14.10
N THR A 453 4.67 48.22 14.71
CA THR A 453 4.21 46.90 14.26
C THR A 453 2.71 46.74 14.46
N PHE A 454 2.14 47.10 15.62
CA PHE A 454 0.69 47.02 15.82
C PHE A 454 -0.11 47.85 14.81
N GLU A 455 0.40 49.02 14.39
CA GLU A 455 -0.23 49.83 13.34
C GLU A 455 -0.15 49.15 11.96
N MET A 456 0.99 48.53 11.62
CA MET A 456 1.13 47.69 10.42
C MET A 456 0.17 46.49 10.41
N LEU A 457 0.02 45.79 11.54
CA LEU A 457 -0.90 44.65 11.67
C LEU A 457 -2.35 45.09 11.48
N LYS A 458 -2.76 46.21 12.10
CA LYS A 458 -4.10 46.81 11.93
C LYS A 458 -4.38 47.19 10.47
N SER A 459 -3.44 47.88 9.82
CA SER A 459 -3.55 48.24 8.40
C SER A 459 -3.64 47.01 7.49
N SER A 460 -2.91 45.94 7.83
CA SER A 460 -2.96 44.66 7.13
C SER A 460 -4.33 43.99 7.28
N LYS A 461 -4.91 43.94 8.49
CA LYS A 461 -6.29 43.46 8.70
C LYS A 461 -7.29 44.25 7.88
N GLU A 462 -7.23 45.59 7.92
CA GLU A 462 -8.15 46.46 7.19
C GLU A 462 -8.09 46.22 5.67
N GLY A 463 -6.89 46.02 5.11
CA GLY A 463 -6.70 45.66 3.70
C GLY A 463 -7.29 44.29 3.32
N ILE A 464 -7.09 43.26 4.14
CA ILE A 464 -7.62 41.90 3.88
C ILE A 464 -9.16 41.90 3.98
N VAL A 465 -9.72 42.56 5.01
CA VAL A 465 -11.17 42.72 5.16
C VAL A 465 -11.76 43.45 3.96
N ALA A 466 -11.11 44.50 3.46
CA ALA A 466 -11.55 45.21 2.25
C ALA A 466 -11.55 44.33 0.99
N THR A 467 -10.60 43.40 0.85
CA THR A 467 -10.60 42.41 -0.24
C THR A 467 -11.73 41.37 -0.08
N LEU A 468 -11.95 40.83 1.12
CA LEU A 468 -13.10 39.93 1.38
C LEU A 468 -14.45 40.61 1.11
N ASP A 469 -14.56 41.89 1.46
CA ASP A 469 -15.71 42.73 1.16
C ASP A 469 -15.90 42.94 -0.34
N ARG A 470 -14.82 43.18 -1.10
CA ARG A 470 -14.85 43.28 -2.57
C ARG A 470 -15.30 41.95 -3.18
N SER A 471 -14.69 40.84 -2.78
CA SER A 471 -15.07 39.48 -3.19
C SER A 471 -16.55 39.18 -2.95
N SER A 472 -17.09 39.42 -1.75
CA SER A 472 -18.52 39.22 -1.47
C SER A 472 -19.40 40.05 -2.41
N LYS A 473 -19.10 41.35 -2.56
CA LYS A 473 -19.86 42.26 -3.43
C LYS A 473 -19.83 41.82 -4.89
N GLN A 474 -18.73 41.24 -5.39
CA GLN A 474 -18.68 40.68 -6.74
C GLN A 474 -19.64 39.49 -6.93
N LEU A 475 -19.70 38.58 -5.95
CA LEU A 475 -20.64 37.44 -5.97
C LEU A 475 -22.09 37.91 -5.86
N ASP A 476 -22.38 38.83 -4.94
CA ASP A 476 -23.71 39.43 -4.76
C ASP A 476 -24.20 40.14 -6.04
N MET A 477 -23.30 40.84 -6.74
CA MET A 477 -23.60 41.48 -8.02
C MET A 477 -23.89 40.47 -9.14
N GLU A 478 -23.07 39.42 -9.31
CA GLU A 478 -23.26 38.39 -10.35
C GLU A 478 -24.55 37.60 -10.12
N GLU A 479 -24.83 37.19 -8.89
CA GLU A 479 -26.06 36.50 -8.51
C GLU A 479 -27.29 37.37 -8.83
N SER A 480 -27.25 38.67 -8.50
CA SER A 480 -28.33 39.61 -8.83
C SER A 480 -28.51 39.84 -10.34
N VAL A 481 -27.48 39.64 -11.16
CA VAL A 481 -27.55 39.77 -12.63
C VAL A 481 -28.09 38.47 -13.24
N CYS A 482 -27.61 37.31 -12.79
CA CYS A 482 -28.14 36.01 -13.19
C CYS A 482 -29.66 35.92 -12.95
N GLU A 483 -30.14 36.34 -11.77
CA GLU A 483 -31.57 36.24 -11.44
C GLU A 483 -32.43 37.27 -12.20
N LYS A 484 -31.89 38.47 -12.48
CA LYS A 484 -32.56 39.46 -13.34
C LYS A 484 -32.69 38.98 -14.78
N MET A 485 -31.67 38.32 -15.33
CA MET A 485 -31.73 37.77 -16.69
C MET A 485 -32.67 36.55 -16.74
N ARG A 486 -32.64 35.66 -15.74
CA ARG A 486 -33.65 34.59 -15.61
C ARG A 486 -35.07 35.15 -15.53
N SER A 487 -35.29 36.21 -14.76
CA SER A 487 -36.60 36.87 -14.65
C SER A 487 -37.06 37.58 -15.95
N LYS A 488 -36.14 37.88 -16.87
CA LYS A 488 -36.42 38.60 -18.14
C LYS A 488 -36.65 37.65 -19.33
N TYR A 489 -35.98 36.50 -19.34
CA TYR A 489 -36.00 35.54 -20.45
C TYR A 489 -36.60 34.17 -20.07
N GLU A 490 -36.96 33.97 -18.79
CA GLU A 490 -37.65 32.80 -18.24
C GLU A 490 -37.03 31.47 -18.70
N ALA A 491 -37.76 30.65 -19.48
CA ALA A 491 -37.33 29.34 -19.95
C ALA A 491 -36.19 29.39 -20.99
N GLU A 492 -35.94 30.54 -21.61
CA GLU A 492 -34.81 30.72 -22.55
C GLU A 492 -33.48 30.90 -21.77
N TRP A 493 -33.51 31.34 -20.51
CA TRP A 493 -32.30 31.53 -19.69
C TRP A 493 -31.85 30.23 -19.02
N THR A 494 -31.25 29.34 -19.81
CA THR A 494 -30.77 28.00 -19.39
C THR A 494 -29.61 28.02 -18.39
N GLN A 495 -29.04 29.19 -18.07
CA GLN A 495 -27.94 29.35 -17.14
C GLN A 495 -28.30 28.87 -15.72
N GLN A 496 -27.42 28.08 -15.10
CA GLN A 496 -27.64 27.55 -13.73
C GLN A 496 -27.66 28.66 -12.65
N PRO A 497 -28.32 28.48 -11.49
CA PRO A 497 -28.36 29.49 -10.43
C PRO A 497 -27.01 29.69 -9.71
N SER A 498 -26.50 30.92 -9.69
CA SER A 498 -25.22 31.27 -9.06
C SER A 498 -25.18 31.03 -7.55
N SER A 499 -26.31 31.16 -6.86
CA SER A 499 -26.44 30.92 -5.41
C SER A 499 -25.96 29.53 -4.98
N ARG A 500 -26.17 28.51 -5.83
CA ARG A 500 -25.70 27.14 -5.59
C ARG A 500 -24.20 26.99 -5.83
N LEU A 501 -23.68 27.63 -6.89
CA LEU A 501 -22.28 27.53 -7.32
C LEU A 501 -21.33 28.36 -6.44
N THR A 502 -21.80 29.46 -5.87
CA THR A 502 -21.02 30.35 -4.98
C THR A 502 -21.02 29.91 -3.53
N SER A 503 -21.71 28.82 -3.18
CA SER A 503 -21.94 28.37 -1.80
C SER A 503 -20.64 28.05 -1.03
N THR A 504 -19.63 27.48 -1.69
CA THR A 504 -18.30 27.23 -1.13
C THR A 504 -17.54 28.54 -0.91
N LEU A 505 -17.37 29.35 -1.96
CA LEU A 505 -16.68 30.65 -1.91
C LEU A 505 -17.28 31.57 -0.82
N ARG A 506 -18.61 31.59 -0.69
CA ARG A 506 -19.33 32.34 0.36
C ARG A 506 -19.10 31.77 1.77
N SER A 507 -18.71 30.51 1.92
CA SER A 507 -18.27 29.93 3.18
C SER A 507 -16.81 30.26 3.46
N ASP A 508 -15.93 30.19 2.47
CA ASP A 508 -14.51 30.54 2.62
C ASP A 508 -14.36 32.01 3.07
N ILE A 509 -15.17 32.92 2.50
CA ILE A 509 -15.26 34.33 2.93
C ILE A 509 -15.68 34.47 4.41
N ARG A 510 -16.58 33.60 4.94
CA ARG A 510 -16.97 33.61 6.36
C ARG A 510 -15.85 33.08 7.24
N ASN A 511 -15.31 31.90 6.89
CA ASN A 511 -14.24 31.24 7.64
C ASN A 511 -13.01 32.15 7.78
N TYR A 512 -12.64 32.88 6.72
CA TYR A 512 -11.53 33.84 6.77
C TYR A 512 -11.85 35.10 7.58
N ARG A 513 -13.12 35.57 7.62
CA ARG A 513 -13.51 36.65 8.54
C ARG A 513 -13.45 36.21 10.01
N GLU A 514 -13.95 35.01 10.31
CA GLU A 514 -13.91 34.44 11.66
C GLU A 514 -12.45 34.30 12.14
N ALA A 515 -11.56 33.77 11.30
CA ALA A 515 -10.13 33.70 11.58
C ALA A 515 -9.45 35.08 11.77
N LEU A 516 -9.88 36.12 11.03
CA LEU A 516 -9.40 37.50 11.21
C LEU A 516 -9.88 38.13 12.52
N ASP A 517 -11.02 37.71 13.07
CA ASP A 517 -11.54 38.18 14.35
C ASP A 517 -10.97 37.39 15.54
N GLU A 518 -10.58 36.12 15.35
CA GLU A 518 -9.73 35.39 16.31
C GLU A 518 -8.30 35.97 16.37
N ALA A 519 -7.68 36.24 15.21
CA ALA A 519 -6.36 36.87 15.15
C ALA A 519 -6.34 38.24 15.86
N ALA A 520 -7.35 39.08 15.62
CA ALA A 520 -7.46 40.38 16.29
C ALA A 520 -7.71 40.28 17.82
N GLN A 521 -8.26 39.17 18.33
CA GLN A 521 -8.31 38.91 19.77
C GLN A 521 -6.93 38.54 20.32
N SER A 522 -6.09 37.84 19.54
CA SER A 522 -4.69 37.56 19.87
C SER A 522 -3.84 38.85 19.85
N ASP A 523 -3.98 39.68 18.81
CA ASP A 523 -3.32 40.99 18.70
C ASP A 523 -3.64 41.88 19.91
N ASN A 524 -4.89 41.88 20.38
CA ASN A 524 -5.33 42.61 21.57
C ASN A 524 -4.70 42.07 22.87
N GLN A 525 -4.49 40.75 22.98
CA GLN A 525 -3.76 40.16 24.12
C GLN A 525 -2.28 40.56 24.11
N LEU A 526 -1.63 40.56 22.93
CA LEU A 526 -0.26 41.05 22.77
C LEU A 526 -0.16 42.55 23.10
N TYR A 527 -1.13 43.36 22.67
CA TYR A 527 -1.20 44.79 22.99
C TYR A 527 -1.41 45.04 24.50
N GLN A 528 -2.20 44.21 25.18
CA GLN A 528 -2.35 44.25 26.64
C GLN A 528 -1.06 43.86 27.37
N LYS A 529 -0.33 42.84 26.90
CA LYS A 529 1.03 42.53 27.42
C LYS A 529 1.99 43.70 27.24
N MET A 530 2.01 44.33 26.06
CA MET A 530 2.83 45.52 25.79
C MET A 530 2.49 46.64 26.76
N ARG A 531 1.21 46.98 26.93
CA ARG A 531 0.71 47.98 27.90
C ARG A 531 1.08 47.68 29.35
N GLN A 532 1.15 46.40 29.74
CA GLN A 532 1.46 45.99 31.11
C GLN A 532 2.93 46.22 31.48
N HIS A 533 3.84 46.18 30.50
CA HIS A 533 5.29 46.32 30.70
C HIS A 533 5.90 47.53 29.97
N GLU A 534 5.08 48.40 29.38
CA GLU A 534 5.42 49.61 28.62
C GLU A 534 6.55 50.42 29.30
N VAL A 535 6.39 50.73 30.59
CA VAL A 535 7.39 51.49 31.39
C VAL A 535 8.70 50.72 31.63
N ASP A 536 8.62 49.41 31.88
CA ASP A 536 9.82 48.59 32.07
C ASP A 536 10.61 48.43 30.75
N PHE A 537 9.91 48.31 29.63
CA PHE A 537 10.50 48.23 28.29
C PHE A 537 11.13 49.57 27.87
N ASP A 538 10.48 50.70 28.14
CA ASP A 538 11.02 52.03 27.84
C ASP A 538 12.23 52.38 28.72
N GLU A 539 12.25 51.97 30.00
CA GLU A 539 13.46 52.08 30.85
C GLU A 539 14.61 51.23 30.29
N MET A 540 14.36 49.98 29.87
CA MET A 540 15.40 49.13 29.27
C MET A 540 15.89 49.63 27.91
N ARG A 541 14.97 50.10 27.05
CA ARG A 541 15.26 50.68 25.73
C ARG A 541 16.14 51.91 25.86
N SER A 542 15.72 52.88 26.66
CA SER A 542 16.48 54.11 26.85
C SER A 542 17.87 53.86 27.45
N ALA A 543 18.00 52.91 28.38
CA ALA A 543 19.30 52.55 28.95
C ALA A 543 20.23 51.81 27.97
N GLY A 544 19.70 51.13 26.95
CA GLY A 544 20.48 50.62 25.81
C GLY A 544 20.86 51.75 24.84
N GLU A 545 19.90 52.58 24.45
CA GLU A 545 20.10 53.69 23.50
C GLU A 545 21.10 54.76 24.00
N THR A 546 21.20 55.00 25.31
CA THR A 546 22.20 55.91 25.92
C THR A 546 23.49 55.22 26.38
N GLY A 547 23.52 53.88 26.42
CA GLY A 547 24.60 53.10 27.05
C GLY A 547 24.60 53.16 28.59
N GLU A 548 23.56 53.70 29.22
CA GLU A 548 23.44 53.86 30.68
C GLU A 548 22.85 52.62 31.40
N ALA A 549 22.96 51.42 30.80
CA ALA A 549 22.52 50.15 31.39
C ALA A 549 23.09 49.94 32.82
N ASP A 550 24.34 50.31 33.07
CA ASP A 550 24.94 50.27 34.42
C ASP A 550 24.21 51.20 35.42
N VAL A 551 23.74 52.36 34.97
CA VAL A 551 23.00 53.34 35.81
C VAL A 551 21.59 52.84 36.11
N LEU A 552 20.89 52.26 35.12
CA LEU A 552 19.59 51.61 35.33
C LEU A 552 19.70 50.46 36.33
N PHE A 553 20.72 49.62 36.18
CA PHE A 553 20.99 48.50 37.08
C PHE A 553 21.31 48.97 38.50
N GLN A 554 22.15 49.99 38.65
CA GLN A 554 22.51 50.57 39.95
C GLN A 554 21.30 51.25 40.62
N LYS A 555 20.46 51.97 39.86
CA LYS A 555 19.17 52.53 40.31
C LYS A 555 18.23 51.44 40.84
N ALA A 556 18.13 50.31 40.14
CA ALA A 556 17.31 49.18 40.58
C ALA A 556 17.88 48.49 41.84
N LEU A 557 19.21 48.32 41.95
CA LEU A 557 19.87 47.84 43.16
C LEU A 557 19.59 48.75 44.37
N PHE A 558 19.67 50.07 44.19
CA PHE A 558 19.33 51.04 45.24
C PHE A 558 17.86 50.99 45.66
N GLN A 559 16.92 50.72 44.74
CA GLN A 559 15.51 50.50 45.10
C GLN A 559 15.31 49.21 45.90
N VAL A 560 15.99 48.11 45.54
CA VAL A 560 15.88 46.82 46.25
C VAL A 560 16.58 46.83 47.62
N GLY A 561 17.72 47.52 47.75
CA GLY A 561 18.39 47.73 49.04
C GLY A 561 17.77 48.85 49.91
N GLY A 562 16.81 49.61 49.36
CA GLY A 562 16.30 50.89 49.86
C GLY A 562 15.39 50.81 51.09
N LYS A 563 15.82 50.19 52.20
CA LYS A 563 15.13 50.32 53.50
C LYS A 563 15.96 50.12 54.78
N SER A 564 17.23 49.74 54.68
CA SER A 564 18.13 49.64 55.85
C SER A 564 19.53 50.14 55.51
N ARG A 565 19.76 51.45 55.63
CA ARG A 565 21.10 52.04 55.50
C ARG A 565 21.23 53.33 56.30
N ASN A 566 21.29 53.18 57.63
CA ASN A 566 21.80 54.22 58.51
C ASN A 566 23.00 53.63 59.28
N ASN A 567 24.10 54.39 59.33
CA ASN A 567 25.40 54.04 59.93
C ASN A 567 26.32 53.07 59.13
N VAL A 568 27.62 53.12 59.48
CA VAL A 568 28.80 52.54 58.83
C VAL A 568 29.17 53.17 57.48
N GLY A 569 30.34 53.81 57.44
CA GLY A 569 30.89 54.51 56.28
C GLY A 569 31.91 53.71 55.48
N SER A 570 32.60 54.38 54.56
CA SER A 570 33.50 53.79 53.57
C SER A 570 34.74 53.09 54.18
N PRO A 571 35.06 51.86 53.75
CA PRO A 571 36.42 51.35 53.79
C PRO A 571 37.17 51.79 52.51
N ALA A 572 38.12 52.70 52.67
CA ALA A 572 39.21 52.87 51.72
C ALA A 572 40.46 52.24 52.36
N GLY A 573 40.88 51.08 51.85
CA GLY A 573 41.99 50.30 52.38
C GLY A 573 42.03 48.94 51.70
N GLY A 574 43.20 48.53 51.21
CA GLY A 574 43.38 47.23 50.57
C GLY A 574 43.57 46.13 51.62
N GLU A 575 42.74 45.09 51.54
CA GLU A 575 42.98 43.79 52.17
C GLU A 575 43.28 42.76 51.07
N GLY A 576 44.14 41.77 51.37
CA GLY A 576 44.82 40.98 50.35
C GLY A 576 43.94 39.96 49.62
N ASN A 577 44.32 39.65 48.38
CA ASN A 577 43.76 38.53 47.62
C ASN A 577 44.07 37.19 48.33
N LEU A 578 43.15 36.22 48.21
CA LEU A 578 43.25 34.86 48.75
C LEU A 578 44.23 33.97 47.93
N LEU A 579 45.40 34.50 47.61
CA LEU A 579 46.40 33.93 46.68
C LEU A 579 47.83 33.88 47.24
N ASP A 580 48.09 34.48 48.41
CA ASP A 580 49.45 34.71 48.93
C ASP A 580 49.77 33.89 50.21
N ASP A 581 48.90 32.94 50.57
CA ASP A 581 49.04 32.08 51.76
C ASP A 581 49.09 30.60 51.31
N ASP A 582 50.28 30.15 50.91
CA ASP A 582 50.60 28.80 50.43
C ASP A 582 51.60 28.09 51.37
N PHE A 583 51.79 26.78 51.12
CA PHE A 583 52.61 25.80 51.83
C PHE A 583 52.01 25.16 53.10
N GLN A 584 52.20 23.84 53.18
CA GLN A 584 51.95 22.93 54.32
C GLN A 584 50.54 22.31 54.49
N ASP A 585 49.96 21.76 53.41
CA ASP A 585 49.48 20.35 53.47
C ASP A 585 49.50 19.69 52.08
N SER A 586 49.49 18.35 52.02
CA SER A 586 49.53 17.56 50.77
C SER A 586 48.15 17.37 50.13
N GLY A 587 47.50 18.48 49.75
CA GLY A 587 46.22 18.50 49.04
C GLY A 587 46.25 19.30 47.72
N PRO A 588 45.35 19.03 46.76
CA PRO A 588 45.26 19.80 45.52
C PRO A 588 44.81 21.25 45.79
N SER A 589 45.37 22.21 45.07
CA SER A 589 45.11 23.64 45.30
C SER A 589 43.64 23.99 45.08
N VAL A 590 43.16 25.05 45.75
CA VAL A 590 41.81 25.60 45.52
C VAL A 590 41.63 25.97 44.04
N MET A 591 42.70 26.44 43.38
CA MET A 591 42.72 26.69 41.93
C MET A 591 42.50 25.42 41.09
N ASP A 592 43.16 24.30 41.43
CA ASP A 592 42.99 23.02 40.73
C ASP A 592 41.56 22.47 40.89
N GLN A 593 41.00 22.63 42.10
CA GLN A 593 39.64 22.21 42.41
C GLN A 593 38.61 23.04 41.62
N VAL A 594 38.77 24.37 41.57
CA VAL A 594 37.93 25.26 40.74
C VAL A 594 38.06 24.91 39.25
N ALA A 595 39.29 24.71 38.75
CA ALA A 595 39.52 24.33 37.35
C ALA A 595 38.86 22.99 36.99
N LYS A 596 38.84 22.02 37.92
CA LYS A 596 38.14 20.74 37.73
C LYS A 596 36.62 20.93 37.62
N VAL A 597 36.01 21.78 38.44
CA VAL A 597 34.57 22.08 38.34
C VAL A 597 34.26 22.78 36.99
N GLU A 598 35.10 23.72 36.55
CA GLU A 598 34.97 24.35 35.22
C GLU A 598 35.11 23.34 34.06
N GLU A 599 35.97 22.33 34.18
CA GLU A 599 36.12 21.26 33.19
C GLU A 599 34.86 20.38 33.10
N ILE A 600 34.25 20.03 34.24
CA ILE A 600 32.99 19.28 34.29
C ILE A 600 31.84 20.10 33.69
N LEU A 601 31.76 21.40 33.97
CA LEU A 601 30.79 22.32 33.36
C LEU A 601 30.97 22.42 31.83
N LYS A 602 32.21 22.44 31.33
CA LYS A 602 32.50 22.38 29.88
C LYS A 602 32.03 21.06 29.25
N LYS A 603 32.29 19.92 29.90
CA LYS A 603 31.83 18.58 29.47
C LYS A 603 30.29 18.46 29.43
N LEU A 604 29.61 18.96 30.47
CA LEU A 604 28.14 18.99 30.53
C LEU A 604 27.53 19.83 29.40
N ASN A 605 28.08 21.02 29.14
CA ASN A 605 27.62 21.86 28.02
C ASN A 605 27.88 21.22 26.65
N LEU A 606 28.97 20.47 26.48
CA LEU A 606 29.22 19.71 25.24
C LEU A 606 28.17 18.60 25.03
N ILE A 607 27.79 17.89 26.09
CA ILE A 607 26.72 16.86 26.05
C ILE A 607 25.35 17.49 25.76
N LYS A 608 25.05 18.67 26.31
CA LYS A 608 23.83 19.43 25.98
C LYS A 608 23.75 19.74 24.48
N ARG A 609 24.88 20.15 23.87
CA ARG A 609 24.98 20.36 22.41
C ARG A 609 24.85 19.05 21.61
N GLU A 610 25.56 17.99 22.00
CA GLU A 610 25.46 16.68 21.33
C GLU A 610 24.00 16.18 21.33
N ARG A 611 23.33 16.23 22.48
CA ARG A 611 21.93 15.81 22.63
C ARG A 611 20.98 16.64 21.76
N GLY A 612 21.18 17.96 21.69
CA GLY A 612 20.42 18.85 20.81
C GLY A 612 20.60 18.51 19.32
N GLN A 613 21.85 18.26 18.88
CA GLN A 613 22.12 17.88 17.50
C GLN A 613 21.51 16.51 17.15
N VAL A 614 21.68 15.49 18.02
CA VAL A 614 21.11 14.15 17.76
C VAL A 614 19.59 14.17 17.73
N LEU A 615 18.93 15.03 18.52
CA LEU A 615 17.48 15.24 18.43
C LEU A 615 17.08 15.92 17.11
N LYS A 616 17.88 16.86 16.60
CA LYS A 616 17.66 17.46 15.28
C LYS A 616 17.82 16.42 14.16
N ASP A 617 18.91 15.66 14.17
CA ASP A 617 19.20 14.59 13.21
C ASP A 617 18.08 13.53 13.18
N LEU A 618 17.48 13.24 14.34
CA LEU A 618 16.33 12.35 14.47
C LEU A 618 15.07 12.98 13.86
N LYS A 619 14.73 14.23 14.22
CA LYS A 619 13.55 14.93 13.68
C LYS A 619 13.59 15.02 12.15
N GLU A 620 14.75 15.35 11.59
CA GLU A 620 14.95 15.44 10.14
C GLU A 620 14.77 14.07 9.44
N LYS A 621 15.33 13.00 10.01
CA LYS A 621 15.20 11.64 9.46
C LYS A 621 13.81 11.06 9.60
N VAL A 622 13.09 11.37 10.67
CA VAL A 622 11.69 10.92 10.88
C VAL A 622 10.72 11.68 9.97
N HIS A 623 11.00 12.95 9.67
CA HIS A 623 10.20 13.75 8.74
C HIS A 623 10.35 13.28 7.28
N ASN A 624 11.58 12.94 6.86
CA ASN A 624 11.89 12.50 5.49
C ASN A 624 11.58 11.02 5.21
N ASP A 625 10.85 10.32 6.09
CA ASP A 625 10.64 8.87 6.03
C ASP A 625 9.24 8.51 5.52
N ASP A 626 9.17 8.03 4.27
CA ASP A 626 7.94 7.53 3.63
C ASP A 626 7.97 5.99 3.50
N ILE A 627 6.97 5.33 4.09
CA ILE A 627 6.79 3.87 3.99
C ILE A 627 5.66 3.47 3.03
N SER A 628 5.05 4.41 2.29
CA SER A 628 3.87 4.16 1.44
C SER A 628 4.06 3.02 0.44
N GLN A 629 5.26 2.88 -0.14
CA GLN A 629 5.57 1.74 -1.03
C GLN A 629 5.60 0.40 -0.29
N VAL A 630 6.18 0.36 0.91
CA VAL A 630 6.22 -0.83 1.77
C VAL A 630 4.80 -1.25 2.17
N LEU A 631 3.93 -0.27 2.46
CA LEU A 631 2.53 -0.49 2.77
C LEU A 631 1.73 -0.99 1.55
N ILE A 632 1.93 -0.42 0.36
CA ILE A 632 1.28 -0.87 -0.89
C ILE A 632 1.61 -2.34 -1.16
N LEU A 633 2.89 -2.72 -1.08
CA LEU A 633 3.35 -4.10 -1.32
C LEU A 633 2.81 -5.10 -0.28
N ASN A 634 2.66 -4.68 0.97
CA ASN A 634 2.16 -5.54 2.06
C ASN A 634 0.64 -5.45 2.29
N LYS A 635 -0.12 -4.75 1.44
CA LYS A 635 -1.57 -4.52 1.62
C LYS A 635 -2.39 -5.79 1.92
N LYS A 636 -2.01 -6.94 1.35
CA LYS A 636 -2.68 -8.25 1.55
C LYS A 636 -2.31 -8.98 2.84
N SER A 637 -1.17 -8.65 3.46
CA SER A 637 -0.72 -9.17 4.77
C SER A 637 -0.99 -8.20 5.93
N ILE A 638 -1.19 -6.92 5.63
CA ILE A 638 -1.24 -5.81 6.59
C ILE A 638 -2.29 -5.97 7.70
N SER A 639 -3.50 -6.44 7.39
CA SER A 639 -4.66 -6.44 8.31
C SER A 639 -4.50 -7.23 9.63
N ASN A 640 -3.43 -8.03 9.78
CA ASN A 640 -3.07 -8.70 11.04
C ASN A 640 -1.65 -8.36 11.54
N TYR A 641 -0.86 -7.60 10.76
CA TYR A 641 0.58 -7.44 10.97
C TYR A 641 1.09 -5.99 10.93
N GLU A 642 0.25 -4.97 10.72
CA GLU A 642 0.61 -3.53 10.73
C GLU A 642 1.53 -3.15 11.89
N ASN A 643 1.15 -3.48 13.12
CA ASN A 643 1.95 -3.13 14.31
C ASN A 643 3.36 -3.76 14.31
N GLN A 644 3.55 -4.92 13.67
CA GLN A 644 4.87 -5.55 13.53
C GLN A 644 5.69 -4.89 12.42
N LEU A 645 5.04 -4.53 11.30
CA LEU A 645 5.66 -3.78 10.21
C LEU A 645 6.10 -2.38 10.68
N PHE A 646 5.24 -1.67 11.41
CA PHE A 646 5.58 -0.38 12.03
C PHE A 646 6.72 -0.51 13.03
N GLN A 647 6.75 -1.55 13.87
CA GLN A 647 7.86 -1.76 14.82
C GLN A 647 9.20 -2.06 14.12
N ALA A 648 9.19 -2.87 13.06
CA ALA A 648 10.38 -3.16 12.26
C ALA A 648 10.90 -1.89 11.54
N GLU A 649 9.99 -1.11 10.93
CA GLU A 649 10.37 0.16 10.30
C GLU A 649 10.85 1.19 11.33
N LEU A 650 10.22 1.32 12.50
CA LEU A 650 10.71 2.22 13.56
C LEU A 650 12.07 1.78 14.14
N GLU A 651 12.48 0.53 13.95
CA GLU A 651 13.77 0.04 14.46
C GLU A 651 14.97 0.77 13.82
N LYS A 652 14.83 1.32 12.61
CA LYS A 652 15.85 2.15 11.95
C LYS A 652 16.20 3.44 12.72
N PHE A 653 15.33 3.90 13.62
CA PHE A 653 15.58 5.07 14.48
C PHE A 653 16.25 4.73 15.83
N ARG A 654 16.30 3.45 16.24
CA ARG A 654 16.94 2.99 17.50
C ARG A 654 18.36 3.52 17.73
N PRO A 655 19.26 3.66 16.72
CA PRO A 655 20.62 4.17 16.95
C PRO A 655 20.64 5.59 17.54
N HIS A 656 19.70 6.45 17.12
CA HIS A 656 19.56 7.81 17.63
C HIS A 656 19.01 7.81 19.07
N GLN A 657 17.97 7.01 19.33
CA GLN A 657 17.41 6.84 20.69
C GLN A 657 18.47 6.34 21.68
N SER A 658 19.27 5.35 21.26
CA SER A 658 20.40 4.81 22.05
C SER A 658 21.47 5.87 22.32
N ARG A 659 21.78 6.73 21.34
CA ARG A 659 22.72 7.85 21.52
C ARG A 659 22.17 8.93 22.46
N LEU A 660 20.88 9.26 22.38
CA LEU A 660 20.20 10.18 23.31
C LEU A 660 20.20 9.63 24.75
N LEU A 661 19.90 8.34 24.92
CA LEU A 661 19.96 7.65 26.22
C LEU A 661 21.39 7.63 26.79
N SER A 662 22.39 7.33 25.97
CA SER A 662 23.80 7.40 26.35
C SER A 662 24.22 8.81 26.78
N ALA A 663 23.82 9.85 26.02
CA ALA A 663 24.06 11.24 26.37
C ALA A 663 23.41 11.61 27.72
N ASN A 664 22.19 11.13 27.99
CA ASN A 664 21.53 11.36 29.27
C ASN A 664 22.27 10.70 30.44
N HIS A 665 22.65 9.42 30.32
CA HIS A 665 23.45 8.75 31.36
C HIS A 665 24.81 9.42 31.61
N LYS A 666 25.49 9.92 30.57
CA LYS A 666 26.71 10.72 30.71
C LYS A 666 26.45 12.01 31.51
N GLN A 667 25.34 12.72 31.23
CA GLN A 667 24.93 13.90 32.01
C GLN A 667 24.70 13.52 33.48
N SER A 668 23.90 12.49 33.77
CA SER A 668 23.61 12.07 35.16
C SER A 668 24.87 11.69 35.94
N SER A 669 25.88 11.13 35.26
CA SER A 669 27.19 10.82 35.86
C SER A 669 27.98 12.09 36.18
N LEU A 670 28.14 12.99 35.20
CA LEU A 670 28.87 14.25 35.38
C LEU A 670 28.18 15.21 36.37
N MET A 671 26.85 15.20 36.47
CA MET A 671 26.13 15.96 37.50
C MET A 671 26.42 15.45 38.91
N LYS A 672 26.60 14.14 39.09
CA LYS A 672 27.04 13.56 40.38
C LYS A 672 28.49 13.94 40.68
N GLU A 673 29.39 13.89 39.69
CA GLU A 673 30.78 14.33 39.87
C GLU A 673 30.87 15.84 40.19
N LEU A 674 30.09 16.67 39.49
CA LEU A 674 29.97 18.11 39.75
C LEU A 674 29.51 18.37 41.18
N THR A 675 28.45 17.68 41.61
CA THR A 675 27.89 17.83 42.96
C THR A 675 28.90 17.39 44.03
N ALA A 676 29.65 16.30 43.80
CA ALA A 676 30.67 15.84 44.74
C ALA A 676 31.89 16.79 44.81
N THR A 677 32.41 17.23 43.66
CA THR A 677 33.58 18.13 43.58
C THR A 677 33.26 19.53 44.12
N PHE A 678 32.08 20.08 43.84
CA PHE A 678 31.66 21.37 44.37
C PHE A 678 31.35 21.31 45.88
N ASN A 679 30.78 20.22 46.40
CA ASN A 679 30.61 20.05 47.85
C ASN A 679 31.94 19.89 48.61
N ALA A 680 33.00 19.37 47.97
CA ALA A 680 34.33 19.36 48.56
C ALA A 680 34.92 20.79 48.62
N LEU A 681 34.78 21.56 47.54
CA LEU A 681 35.22 22.97 47.47
C LEU A 681 34.53 23.84 48.54
N LEU A 682 33.23 23.65 48.77
CA LEU A 682 32.45 24.33 49.83
C LEU A 682 32.80 23.91 51.28
N GLN A 683 33.65 22.90 51.46
CA GLN A 683 34.13 22.45 52.77
C GLN A 683 35.50 23.01 53.15
N ASP A 684 36.24 23.66 52.24
CA ASP A 684 37.45 24.41 52.62
C ASP A 684 37.07 25.59 53.54
N LYS A 685 37.81 25.73 54.64
CA LYS A 685 37.60 26.76 55.66
C LYS A 685 37.77 28.18 55.09
N ARG A 686 38.62 28.35 54.08
CA ARG A 686 38.90 29.62 53.40
C ARG A 686 37.68 30.15 52.62
N VAL A 687 36.89 29.24 52.04
CA VAL A 687 35.69 29.58 51.25
C VAL A 687 34.54 30.08 52.13
N ARG A 688 34.36 29.50 53.33
CA ARG A 688 33.19 29.75 54.19
C ARG A 688 33.08 31.16 54.77
N ALA A 689 34.19 31.89 54.89
CA ALA A 689 34.17 33.24 55.46
C ALA A 689 33.49 34.24 54.50
N GLU A 690 34.00 34.33 53.27
CA GLU A 690 33.50 35.27 52.25
C GLU A 690 32.10 34.92 51.74
N GLN A 691 31.75 33.63 51.70
CA GLN A 691 30.43 33.15 51.33
C GLN A 691 29.29 33.89 52.06
N SER A 692 29.48 34.21 53.35
CA SER A 692 28.44 34.83 54.19
C SER A 692 28.14 36.31 53.88
N LYS A 693 29.17 37.11 53.53
CA LYS A 693 29.01 38.50 53.11
C LYS A 693 28.38 38.54 51.71
N TYR A 694 28.98 37.77 50.80
CA TYR A 694 28.60 37.67 49.40
C TYR A 694 27.13 37.27 49.21
N GLU A 695 26.61 36.34 50.04
CA GLU A 695 25.21 35.90 49.94
C GLU A 695 24.19 37.05 50.10
N SER A 696 24.50 38.08 50.88
CA SER A 696 23.60 39.21 51.10
C SER A 696 23.49 40.14 49.89
N ILE A 697 24.63 40.47 49.26
CA ILE A 697 24.73 41.32 48.07
C ILE A 697 24.18 40.56 46.85
N THR A 698 24.55 39.28 46.71
CA THR A 698 24.08 38.39 45.64
C THR A 698 22.57 38.27 45.64
N ARG A 699 21.92 38.08 46.80
CA ARG A 699 20.45 38.01 46.87
C ARG A 699 19.78 39.29 46.36
N GLN A 700 20.39 40.46 46.54
CA GLN A 700 19.89 41.73 45.96
C GLN A 700 20.11 41.78 44.45
N ARG A 701 21.32 41.45 43.95
CA ARG A 701 21.64 41.39 42.51
C ARG A 701 20.77 40.37 41.77
N SER A 702 20.61 39.17 42.30
CA SER A 702 19.73 38.13 41.75
C SER A 702 18.25 38.51 41.75
N SER A 703 17.79 39.34 42.71
CA SER A 703 16.42 39.85 42.70
C SER A 703 16.18 40.84 41.54
N VAL A 704 17.11 41.79 41.35
CA VAL A 704 17.09 42.74 40.22
C VAL A 704 17.20 41.99 38.89
N MET A 705 18.19 41.09 38.75
CA MET A 705 18.36 40.27 37.55
C MET A 705 17.14 39.39 37.27
N SER A 706 16.50 38.79 38.28
CA SER A 706 15.28 37.99 38.09
C SER A 706 14.09 38.84 37.61
N LYS A 707 13.92 40.06 38.15
CA LYS A 707 12.89 41.01 37.68
C LYS A 707 13.09 41.33 36.20
N TYR A 708 14.29 41.76 35.81
CA TYR A 708 14.55 42.14 34.41
C TYR A 708 14.67 40.96 33.45
N LYS A 709 15.13 39.78 33.89
CA LYS A 709 15.10 38.56 33.08
C LYS A 709 13.67 38.13 32.75
N ARG A 710 12.74 38.31 33.69
CA ARG A 710 11.31 38.09 33.43
C ARG A 710 10.75 39.13 32.44
N ILE A 711 11.06 40.40 32.63
CA ILE A 711 10.65 41.46 31.69
C ILE A 711 11.17 41.17 30.27
N TYR A 712 12.46 40.86 30.13
CA TYR A 712 13.07 40.49 28.86
C TYR A 712 12.47 39.21 28.26
N GLN A 713 12.07 38.22 29.07
CA GLN A 713 11.33 37.06 28.56
C GLN A 713 9.94 37.46 28.02
N GLU A 714 9.17 38.29 28.75
CA GLU A 714 7.87 38.79 28.26
C GLU A 714 8.05 39.69 27.01
N PHE A 715 9.21 40.36 26.85
CA PHE A 715 9.60 41.07 25.64
C PHE A 715 9.89 40.13 24.47
N LEU A 716 10.69 39.07 24.68
CA LEU A 716 10.95 38.04 23.66
C LEU A 716 9.67 37.34 23.23
N ASP A 717 8.79 37.00 24.17
CA ASP A 717 7.47 36.41 23.90
C ASP A 717 6.59 37.38 23.09
N LEU A 718 6.64 38.69 23.39
CA LEU A 718 5.94 39.73 22.63
C LEU A 718 6.52 39.87 21.21
N VAL A 719 7.84 39.93 21.03
CA VAL A 719 8.50 40.03 19.72
C VAL A 719 8.23 38.78 18.88
N ALA A 720 8.31 37.58 19.45
CA ALA A 720 7.97 36.33 18.77
C ALA A 720 6.48 36.27 18.39
N GLY A 721 5.58 36.73 19.26
CA GLY A 721 4.15 36.87 18.96
C GLY A 721 3.88 37.85 17.82
N LEU A 722 4.53 39.01 17.83
CA LEU A 722 4.42 40.03 16.78
C LEU A 722 5.02 39.58 15.45
N GLN A 723 6.13 38.85 15.44
CA GLN A 723 6.70 38.25 14.23
C GLN A 723 5.78 37.17 13.66
N SER A 724 5.19 36.34 14.53
CA SER A 724 4.19 35.33 14.14
C SER A 724 2.94 35.99 13.55
N ALA A 725 2.46 37.10 14.14
CA ALA A 725 1.36 37.89 13.60
C ALA A 725 1.71 38.51 12.23
N LYS A 726 2.89 39.13 12.08
CA LYS A 726 3.37 39.66 10.77
C LYS A 726 3.37 38.58 9.69
N GLN A 727 3.83 37.37 10.01
CA GLN A 727 3.80 36.23 9.09
C GLN A 727 2.37 35.79 8.79
N TRP A 728 1.53 35.58 9.81
CA TRP A 728 0.15 35.13 9.66
C TRP A 728 -0.69 36.09 8.81
N TYR A 729 -0.59 37.40 9.02
CA TYR A 729 -1.29 38.40 8.20
C TYR A 729 -0.76 38.45 6.75
N SER A 730 0.52 38.17 6.52
CA SER A 730 1.10 38.06 5.17
C SER A 730 0.57 36.81 4.45
N GLU A 731 0.52 35.66 5.13
CA GLU A 731 -0.01 34.41 4.59
C GLU A 731 -1.54 34.50 4.34
N MET A 732 -2.30 35.04 5.30
CA MET A 732 -3.73 35.29 5.17
C MET A 732 -4.05 36.29 4.04
N LYS A 733 -3.19 37.29 3.81
CA LYS A 733 -3.32 38.15 2.63
C LYS A 733 -3.14 37.35 1.34
N ASN A 734 -2.13 36.49 1.26
CA ASN A 734 -1.87 35.69 0.06
C ASN A 734 -3.00 34.68 -0.24
N THR A 735 -3.63 34.08 0.79
CA THR A 735 -4.79 33.20 0.60
C THR A 735 -6.03 33.98 0.16
N VAL A 736 -6.30 35.15 0.76
CA VAL A 736 -7.42 36.02 0.39
C VAL A 736 -7.26 36.63 -1.00
N ASP A 737 -6.05 37.07 -1.39
CA ASP A 737 -5.73 37.54 -2.74
C ASP A 737 -5.77 36.41 -3.79
N SER A 738 -5.76 35.14 -3.35
CA SER A 738 -6.00 33.96 -4.21
C SER A 738 -7.50 33.66 -4.34
N LEU A 739 -8.24 33.69 -3.23
CA LEU A 739 -9.71 33.59 -3.22
C LEU A 739 -10.36 34.67 -4.09
N ASP A 740 -9.88 35.90 -4.02
CA ASP A 740 -10.39 37.04 -4.79
C ASP A 740 -10.17 36.87 -6.30
N LYS A 741 -9.02 36.32 -6.72
CA LYS A 741 -8.78 35.91 -8.12
C LYS A 741 -9.69 34.78 -8.57
N ASN A 742 -10.01 33.83 -7.68
CA ASN A 742 -10.96 32.76 -7.98
C ASN A 742 -12.39 33.31 -8.12
N VAL A 743 -12.77 34.27 -7.29
CA VAL A 743 -14.05 35.01 -7.39
C VAL A 743 -14.11 35.81 -8.69
N GLU A 744 -13.08 36.59 -9.04
CA GLU A 744 -13.01 37.34 -10.30
C GLU A 744 -13.08 36.41 -11.52
N THR A 745 -12.35 35.29 -11.49
CA THR A 745 -12.37 34.29 -12.57
C THR A 745 -13.75 33.65 -12.71
N PHE A 746 -14.40 33.26 -11.60
CA PHE A 746 -15.77 32.75 -11.59
C PHE A 746 -16.74 33.79 -12.19
N VAL A 747 -16.74 35.01 -11.67
CA VAL A 747 -17.66 36.09 -12.11
C VAL A 747 -17.44 36.46 -13.58
N ASN A 748 -16.20 36.47 -14.07
CA ASN A 748 -15.91 36.73 -15.48
C ASN A 748 -16.37 35.59 -16.39
N ASN A 749 -16.12 34.33 -16.02
CA ASN A 749 -16.62 33.16 -16.76
C ASN A 749 -18.15 33.17 -16.82
N ARG A 750 -18.83 33.41 -15.70
CA ARG A 750 -20.29 33.53 -15.59
C ARG A 750 -20.88 34.66 -16.42
N ARG A 751 -20.22 35.82 -16.48
CA ARG A 751 -20.60 36.93 -17.35
C ARG A 751 -20.43 36.56 -18.83
N SER A 752 -19.39 35.81 -19.19
CA SER A 752 -19.18 35.36 -20.57
C SER A 752 -20.21 34.31 -21.02
N GLU A 753 -20.55 33.36 -20.16
CA GLU A 753 -21.63 32.37 -20.35
C GLU A 753 -22.98 33.08 -20.55
N GLY A 754 -23.33 34.01 -19.66
CA GLY A 754 -24.54 34.82 -19.77
C GLY A 754 -24.57 35.71 -21.01
N ALA A 755 -23.45 36.29 -21.43
CA ALA A 755 -23.38 37.09 -22.66
C ALA A 755 -23.53 36.24 -23.93
N GLN A 756 -22.99 35.01 -23.94
CA GLN A 756 -23.18 34.06 -25.05
C GLN A 756 -24.63 33.60 -25.14
N LEU A 757 -25.25 33.22 -24.02
CA LEU A 757 -26.67 32.85 -23.97
C LEU A 757 -27.57 34.02 -24.40
N LEU A 758 -27.31 35.23 -23.92
CA LEU A 758 -28.03 36.44 -24.34
C LEU A 758 -27.93 36.65 -25.87
N GLY A 759 -26.72 36.52 -26.43
CA GLY A 759 -26.50 36.63 -27.87
C GLY A 759 -27.20 35.55 -28.69
N GLN A 760 -27.28 34.31 -28.18
CA GLN A 760 -28.04 33.21 -28.80
C GLN A 760 -29.55 33.51 -28.77
N ILE A 761 -30.09 33.91 -27.62
CA ILE A 761 -31.51 34.24 -27.46
C ILE A 761 -31.91 35.41 -28.38
N GLU A 762 -31.09 36.45 -28.48
CA GLU A 762 -31.35 37.59 -29.36
C GLU A 762 -31.20 37.22 -30.85
N ALA A 763 -30.27 36.33 -31.21
CA ALA A 763 -30.15 35.79 -32.55
C ALA A 763 -31.34 34.89 -32.95
N ASP A 764 -31.78 33.98 -32.07
CA ASP A 764 -32.92 33.07 -32.33
C ASP A 764 -34.25 33.83 -32.40
N ARG A 765 -34.44 34.86 -31.57
CA ARG A 765 -35.59 35.78 -31.67
C ARG A 765 -35.54 36.57 -32.98
N ALA A 766 -34.38 37.06 -33.41
CA ALA A 766 -34.21 37.75 -34.70
C ALA A 766 -34.45 36.83 -35.91
N ALA A 767 -33.93 35.60 -35.87
CA ALA A 767 -34.14 34.58 -36.90
C ALA A 767 -35.60 34.10 -36.96
N SER A 768 -36.28 34.03 -35.82
CA SER A 768 -37.72 33.75 -35.76
C SER A 768 -38.55 34.88 -36.36
N ALA A 769 -38.17 36.14 -36.13
CA ALA A 769 -38.84 37.30 -36.72
C ALA A 769 -38.63 37.39 -38.25
N SER A 770 -37.41 37.16 -38.75
CA SER A 770 -37.17 37.11 -40.20
C SER A 770 -37.86 35.90 -40.85
N GLY A 771 -37.84 34.74 -40.19
CA GLY A 771 -38.56 33.54 -40.62
C GLY A 771 -40.08 33.69 -40.66
N GLN A 772 -40.67 34.58 -39.85
CA GLN A 772 -42.07 34.99 -39.99
C GLN A 772 -42.27 35.91 -41.21
N ALA A 773 -41.42 36.93 -41.39
CA ALA A 773 -41.53 37.85 -42.51
C ALA A 773 -41.40 37.16 -43.88
N ASP A 774 -40.47 36.21 -44.03
CA ASP A 774 -40.34 35.44 -45.28
C ASP A 774 -41.47 34.41 -45.48
N ARG A 775 -42.04 33.86 -44.39
CA ARG A 775 -43.28 33.05 -44.49
C ARG A 775 -44.49 33.88 -44.92
N GLU A 776 -44.59 35.14 -44.51
CA GLU A 776 -45.64 36.04 -45.02
C GLU A 776 -45.41 36.38 -46.51
N ARG A 777 -44.17 36.63 -46.93
CA ARG A 777 -43.83 36.86 -48.34
C ARG A 777 -44.18 35.67 -49.24
N GLU A 778 -43.80 34.46 -48.85
CA GLU A 778 -44.14 33.25 -49.62
C GLU A 778 -45.66 32.99 -49.62
N ARG A 779 -46.36 33.34 -48.53
CA ARG A 779 -47.83 33.26 -48.43
C ARG A 779 -48.54 34.28 -49.33
N LEU A 780 -48.02 35.50 -49.48
CA LEU A 780 -48.49 36.45 -50.50
C LEU A 780 -48.21 35.93 -51.91
N ARG A 781 -47.02 35.38 -52.16
CA ARG A 781 -46.62 34.85 -53.47
C ARG A 781 -47.53 33.72 -53.95
N GLY A 782 -47.79 32.72 -53.09
CA GLY A 782 -48.72 31.62 -53.40
C GLY A 782 -50.20 32.06 -53.51
N LEU A 783 -50.55 33.23 -52.99
CA LEU A 783 -51.86 33.87 -53.22
C LEU A 783 -51.95 34.50 -54.61
N MET A 784 -50.88 35.13 -55.10
CA MET A 784 -50.82 35.67 -56.47
C MET A 784 -50.78 34.55 -57.51
N GLU A 785 -50.00 33.49 -57.26
CA GLU A 785 -49.85 32.35 -58.18
C GLU A 785 -51.18 31.58 -58.39
N ARG A 786 -52.07 31.58 -57.39
CA ARG A 786 -53.42 30.99 -57.48
C ARG A 786 -54.44 31.80 -58.29
N MET A 787 -54.11 32.98 -58.79
CA MET A 787 -55.02 33.81 -59.60
C MET A 787 -54.72 33.79 -61.12
N SER A 788 -53.86 32.88 -61.59
CA SER A 788 -53.56 32.72 -63.02
C SER A 788 -54.08 31.38 -63.55
N MET A 789 -54.85 31.42 -64.66
CA MET A 789 -55.32 30.25 -65.41
C MET A 789 -55.09 30.46 -66.90
N ASP A 790 -54.55 29.44 -67.57
CA ASP A 790 -55.07 28.95 -68.86
C ASP A 790 -54.46 27.55 -69.20
N PRO A 791 -55.00 26.76 -70.15
CA PRO A 791 -54.88 25.30 -70.11
C PRO A 791 -54.19 24.61 -71.30
N SER A 792 -53.96 23.29 -71.12
CA SER A 792 -53.74 22.26 -72.17
C SER A 792 -52.34 22.24 -72.83
N THR A 793 -51.77 21.12 -73.31
CA THR A 793 -52.13 19.67 -73.30
C THR A 793 -50.89 18.79 -72.97
N SER A 794 -51.12 17.52 -72.61
CA SER A 794 -50.10 16.47 -72.32
C SER A 794 -49.87 15.55 -73.54
N PRO A 795 -49.03 14.47 -73.48
CA PRO A 795 -47.96 14.10 -72.51
C PRO A 795 -46.63 13.58 -73.17
N THR A 796 -45.51 13.55 -72.43
CA THR A 796 -44.58 12.37 -72.30
C THR A 796 -43.33 12.67 -71.42
N SER A 797 -42.73 11.62 -70.86
CA SER A 797 -41.42 11.61 -70.17
C SER A 797 -40.25 11.69 -71.17
N GLY A 798 -39.04 12.18 -70.86
CA GLY A 798 -38.38 12.43 -69.56
C GLY A 798 -37.37 11.32 -69.21
N ARG A 799 -36.15 11.55 -68.69
CA ARG A 799 -35.43 12.80 -68.34
C ARG A 799 -33.92 12.49 -68.19
N ALA A 800 -33.03 13.44 -68.53
CA ALA A 800 -31.60 13.41 -68.18
C ALA A 800 -31.24 14.59 -67.26
N PRO A 801 -30.08 14.57 -66.56
CA PRO A 801 -29.00 15.46 -67.01
C PRO A 801 -27.55 15.00 -66.76
N ARG A 802 -26.62 15.67 -67.46
CA ARG A 802 -25.17 15.83 -67.22
C ARG A 802 -24.93 17.37 -67.22
N ALA A 803 -23.86 17.99 -66.74
CA ALA A 803 -22.63 17.58 -66.03
C ALA A 803 -22.09 18.81 -65.28
N GLN A 804 -21.16 18.67 -64.32
CA GLN A 804 -20.25 19.76 -63.94
C GLN A 804 -18.95 19.27 -63.27
N SER A 805 -17.93 20.13 -63.31
CA SER A 805 -16.50 19.81 -63.12
C SER A 805 -15.69 21.13 -63.19
N VAL A 806 -14.50 21.33 -62.60
CA VAL A 806 -13.60 20.60 -61.67
C VAL A 806 -12.56 21.62 -61.15
N ALA A 807 -11.72 21.40 -60.13
CA ALA A 807 -11.78 20.68 -58.85
C ALA A 807 -10.38 20.75 -58.18
N PHE A 808 -10.30 20.69 -56.84
CA PHE A 808 -9.08 20.31 -56.11
C PHE A 808 -9.45 19.78 -54.71
N THR A 809 -8.57 18.98 -54.08
CA THR A 809 -8.93 18.16 -52.91
C THR A 809 -7.76 17.90 -51.96
N SER A 810 -7.98 18.08 -50.65
CA SER A 810 -7.32 17.31 -49.57
C SER A 810 -8.39 16.94 -48.52
N SER A 811 -8.96 15.73 -48.44
CA SER A 811 -8.36 14.39 -48.20
C SER A 811 -7.86 14.24 -46.75
N TYR A 812 -8.26 13.26 -45.91
CA TYR A 812 -9.29 12.16 -45.90
C TYR A 812 -9.19 11.44 -44.50
N PRO A 813 -9.92 10.34 -44.15
CA PRO A 813 -11.29 9.86 -44.48
C PRO A 813 -12.10 9.30 -43.25
N ALA A 814 -13.42 9.07 -43.40
CA ALA A 814 -14.26 7.98 -42.77
C ALA A 814 -15.77 8.20 -43.07
N THR A 815 -16.42 7.54 -44.05
CA THR A 815 -17.04 6.19 -44.05
C THR A 815 -18.27 5.97 -43.14
N ASN A 816 -19.49 5.97 -43.71
CA ASN A 816 -20.67 5.31 -43.11
C ASN A 816 -21.81 5.08 -44.15
N PHE A 817 -22.26 3.83 -44.41
CA PHE A 817 -23.44 3.41 -45.20
C PHE A 817 -23.48 1.86 -45.24
N ALA A 818 -24.60 1.11 -45.33
CA ALA A 818 -26.01 1.28 -44.97
C ALA A 818 -26.71 -0.12 -45.02
N GLY A 819 -28.02 -0.20 -44.79
CA GLY A 819 -28.84 -1.42 -44.98
C GLY A 819 -30.22 -1.14 -45.58
N GLN A 820 -30.91 -2.18 -46.07
CA GLN A 820 -32.27 -2.11 -46.64
C GLN A 820 -33.05 -3.41 -46.35
N TYR A 821 -34.37 -3.34 -46.07
CA TYR A 821 -35.46 -3.66 -47.01
C TYR A 821 -36.86 -3.53 -46.35
N GLU A 822 -37.94 -3.78 -47.10
CA GLU A 822 -39.32 -3.29 -46.83
C GLU A 822 -40.32 -4.30 -46.20
N VAL A 823 -41.55 -3.81 -45.97
CA VAL A 823 -42.70 -4.42 -45.25
C VAL A 823 -43.71 -5.05 -46.24
N PRO A 824 -44.79 -5.76 -45.80
CA PRO A 824 -46.11 -5.10 -45.75
C PRO A 824 -47.19 -5.63 -44.75
N THR A 825 -48.31 -4.89 -44.63
CA THR A 825 -49.67 -5.25 -44.09
C THR A 825 -49.98 -5.21 -42.55
N SER A 826 -51.28 -5.24 -42.20
CA SER A 826 -51.96 -4.83 -40.93
C SER A 826 -53.23 -5.72 -40.69
N PRO A 827 -54.22 -5.49 -39.77
CA PRO A 827 -54.43 -4.44 -38.72
C PRO A 827 -55.09 -4.85 -37.33
N GLN A 828 -55.10 -3.92 -36.35
CA GLN A 828 -56.04 -3.78 -35.19
C GLN A 828 -56.08 -4.91 -34.08
N GLN A 829 -56.54 -4.70 -32.82
CA GLN A 829 -57.50 -3.75 -32.20
C GLN A 829 -57.09 -3.20 -30.79
N HIS A 830 -57.52 -1.96 -30.48
CA HIS A 830 -58.04 -1.29 -29.24
C HIS A 830 -58.04 -1.95 -27.82
N PRO A 831 -58.32 -1.20 -26.70
CA PRO A 831 -57.78 0.12 -26.27
C PRO A 831 -57.68 0.34 -24.70
N GLN A 832 -57.09 1.49 -24.26
CA GLN A 832 -57.42 2.28 -23.02
C GLN A 832 -57.32 1.62 -21.61
N SER A 833 -57.09 2.31 -20.46
CA SER A 833 -56.71 3.69 -20.05
C SER A 833 -56.22 3.61 -18.55
N ALA A 834 -55.97 4.62 -17.70
CA ALA A 834 -56.20 6.08 -17.64
C ALA A 834 -55.21 6.76 -16.65
N HIS A 835 -55.59 7.88 -16.02
CA HIS A 835 -54.90 8.59 -14.90
C HIS A 835 -55.90 8.81 -13.73
N PRO A 836 -55.50 9.22 -12.49
CA PRO A 836 -55.00 10.57 -12.14
C PRO A 836 -53.87 10.56 -11.05
N ALA A 837 -53.36 11.65 -10.48
CA ALA A 837 -53.03 13.03 -10.91
C ALA A 837 -52.09 13.66 -9.83
N PHE A 838 -51.54 14.86 -10.05
CA PHE A 838 -50.51 15.48 -9.18
C PHE A 838 -50.99 16.75 -8.42
N ALA A 839 -50.31 17.05 -7.31
CA ALA A 839 -50.18 18.35 -6.61
C ALA A 839 -51.39 18.87 -5.77
N PRO A 840 -51.19 19.86 -4.85
CA PRO A 840 -49.94 20.49 -4.38
C PRO A 840 -49.74 20.43 -2.83
N PRO A 841 -48.56 20.85 -2.29
CA PRO A 841 -48.31 20.97 -0.85
C PRO A 841 -48.44 22.41 -0.29
N GLN A 842 -48.71 22.57 1.02
CA GLN A 842 -48.52 23.84 1.76
C GLN A 842 -48.11 23.63 3.24
N ASN A 843 -47.16 24.48 3.69
CA ASN A 843 -46.86 25.05 5.02
C ASN A 843 -47.24 24.32 6.34
N GLY A 844 -46.33 24.35 7.35
CA GLY A 844 -46.77 24.38 8.77
C GLY A 844 -45.82 23.92 9.89
N ASN A 845 -44.76 24.68 10.19
CA ASN A 845 -44.05 24.83 11.49
C ASN A 845 -44.24 23.86 12.71
N PHE A 846 -43.07 23.53 13.30
CA PHE A 846 -42.75 23.43 14.75
C PHE A 846 -43.07 22.16 15.60
N PHE A 847 -42.21 22.00 16.62
CA PHE A 847 -42.11 21.03 17.72
C PHE A 847 -43.24 21.17 18.80
N PRO A 848 -43.35 20.33 19.88
CA PRO A 848 -42.49 19.22 20.35
C PRO A 848 -43.21 17.92 20.88
N THR A 849 -42.43 17.01 21.47
CA THR A 849 -42.71 16.15 22.67
C THR A 849 -43.58 14.87 22.62
N GLN A 850 -42.90 13.76 22.99
CA GLN A 850 -43.28 12.70 23.97
C GLN A 850 -44.49 11.73 23.79
N GLN A 851 -44.15 10.46 24.04
CA GLN A 851 -44.88 9.44 24.82
C GLN A 851 -46.05 8.59 24.24
N SER A 852 -45.76 7.29 24.20
CA SER A 852 -46.50 6.22 24.92
C SER A 852 -47.77 5.53 24.33
N LYS A 853 -47.58 4.22 24.10
CA LYS A 853 -48.50 3.08 24.32
C LYS A 853 -49.53 2.65 23.25
N ARG A 854 -49.44 1.34 22.98
CA ARG A 854 -50.42 0.38 22.41
C ARG A 854 -51.70 0.30 23.28
N PRO A 855 -52.85 -0.20 22.76
CA PRO A 855 -53.08 -1.65 22.63
C PRO A 855 -53.82 -2.10 21.35
N GLU A 856 -54.23 -3.38 21.31
CA GLU A 856 -54.76 -4.15 20.14
C GLU A 856 -56.30 -4.07 20.03
N THR A 857 -56.97 -4.53 18.96
CA THR A 857 -57.36 -5.96 18.78
C THR A 857 -58.23 -6.26 17.52
N HIS A 858 -58.17 -7.54 17.06
CA HIS A 858 -59.23 -8.34 16.36
C HIS A 858 -59.67 -8.01 14.90
N SER A 859 -60.25 -8.93 14.09
CA SER A 859 -59.99 -10.37 13.78
C SER A 859 -61.00 -11.00 12.78
N GLY A 860 -60.60 -11.98 11.94
CA GLY A 860 -61.45 -12.96 11.22
C GLY A 860 -61.24 -13.01 9.68
N HIS A 861 -61.08 -14.13 8.93
CA HIS A 861 -61.70 -15.49 8.87
C HIS A 861 -62.99 -15.55 8.01
N LYS A 862 -63.31 -16.55 7.15
CA LYS A 862 -62.93 -17.99 6.92
C LYS A 862 -63.33 -18.36 5.44
N PRO A 863 -63.52 -19.63 4.92
CA PRO A 863 -63.42 -21.01 5.46
C PRO A 863 -62.55 -22.02 4.63
N ALA A 864 -62.44 -23.30 5.05
CA ALA A 864 -61.74 -24.40 4.35
C ALA A 864 -62.09 -25.83 4.86
N PRO A 865 -62.14 -26.88 3.99
CA PRO A 865 -62.24 -28.29 4.40
C PRO A 865 -61.41 -29.35 3.59
N LEU A 866 -61.41 -30.60 4.10
CA LEU A 866 -61.05 -31.93 3.52
C LEU A 866 -59.61 -32.49 3.62
N ALA A 867 -59.53 -33.83 3.75
CA ALA A 867 -58.38 -34.69 4.15
C ALA A 867 -58.53 -36.13 3.54
N PRO A 868 -57.61 -37.12 3.72
CA PRO A 868 -57.32 -37.82 5.00
C PRO A 868 -55.84 -38.27 5.23
N ALA A 869 -55.57 -39.14 6.21
CA ALA A 869 -54.25 -39.56 6.75
C ALA A 869 -53.91 -41.06 6.45
N PRO A 870 -52.94 -41.79 7.08
CA PRO A 870 -52.29 -41.73 8.42
C PRO A 870 -50.76 -41.37 8.33
N SER A 871 -49.75 -41.72 9.17
CA SER A 871 -49.52 -42.76 10.21
C SER A 871 -48.37 -42.46 11.21
N TYR A 872 -48.47 -43.07 12.40
CA TYR A 872 -47.44 -43.48 13.41
C TYR A 872 -46.46 -42.47 14.07
N ASN A 873 -46.46 -42.48 15.42
CA ASN A 873 -45.60 -41.79 16.40
C ASN A 873 -45.87 -42.42 17.81
N PRO A 874 -44.90 -42.65 18.72
CA PRO A 874 -44.75 -41.79 19.93
C PRO A 874 -43.30 -41.72 20.49
N GLY A 875 -42.94 -40.95 21.54
CA GLY A 875 -43.68 -40.02 22.41
C GLY A 875 -42.74 -39.26 23.39
N THR A 876 -43.05 -38.05 23.88
CA THR A 876 -43.85 -37.67 25.09
C THR A 876 -43.09 -37.78 26.44
N TYR A 877 -42.78 -36.72 27.21
CA TYR A 877 -43.60 -35.70 27.94
C TYR A 877 -43.86 -36.10 29.46
N PRO A 878 -44.54 -35.32 30.37
CA PRO A 878 -43.95 -34.21 31.18
C PRO A 878 -44.15 -34.27 32.76
N PRO A 879 -44.89 -33.35 33.47
CA PRO A 879 -44.41 -32.14 34.21
C PRO A 879 -44.72 -32.09 35.76
N VAL A 880 -44.73 -30.86 36.35
CA VAL A 880 -45.63 -30.30 37.44
C VAL A 880 -44.92 -29.71 38.69
N SER A 881 -45.55 -28.70 39.33
CA SER A 881 -45.16 -27.91 40.55
C SER A 881 -46.15 -28.23 41.74
N PRO A 882 -46.46 -27.39 42.77
CA PRO A 882 -45.82 -26.21 43.39
C PRO A 882 -45.47 -26.29 44.93
N PRO A 883 -46.13 -25.64 45.95
CA PRO A 883 -45.49 -24.63 46.84
C PRO A 883 -45.38 -24.99 48.37
N PRO A 884 -45.53 -24.10 49.40
CA PRO A 884 -44.48 -23.26 50.04
C PRO A 884 -44.38 -23.28 51.61
N ASN A 885 -43.55 -22.37 52.18
CA ASN A 885 -43.57 -21.73 53.54
C ASN A 885 -42.66 -22.20 54.75
N GLN A 886 -41.73 -21.30 55.12
CA GLN A 886 -41.46 -20.68 56.46
C GLN A 886 -40.83 -21.41 57.69
N THR A 887 -39.70 -20.82 58.17
CA THR A 887 -39.27 -20.58 59.61
C THR A 887 -38.93 -21.79 60.53
N THR A 888 -37.97 -21.78 61.50
CA THR A 888 -37.04 -20.79 62.11
C THR A 888 -35.74 -21.47 62.65
N PHE A 889 -34.76 -20.70 63.17
CA PHE A 889 -33.62 -20.97 64.12
C PHE A 889 -33.40 -22.40 64.71
N SER A 890 -32.18 -22.89 65.04
CA SER A 890 -30.80 -22.33 65.01
C SER A 890 -29.71 -23.36 65.45
N GLN A 891 -28.46 -23.24 64.96
CA GLN A 891 -27.15 -23.69 65.57
C GLN A 891 -26.97 -25.18 65.99
N SER A 892 -25.88 -25.93 65.71
CA SER A 892 -24.48 -25.60 65.32
C SER A 892 -23.73 -26.79 64.65
N TYR A 893 -22.50 -26.53 64.16
CA TYR A 893 -21.37 -27.43 63.84
C TYR A 893 -21.20 -28.13 62.46
N ASN A 894 -20.11 -27.72 61.78
CA ASN A 894 -19.18 -28.46 60.91
C ASN A 894 -19.66 -29.52 59.88
N ARG A 895 -19.60 -29.15 58.57
CA ARG A 895 -18.53 -29.66 57.69
C ARG A 895 -18.34 -28.86 56.38
N SER A 896 -17.18 -29.09 55.78
CA SER A 896 -16.64 -28.69 54.47
C SER A 896 -17.61 -28.50 53.29
N GLY A 897 -17.35 -27.47 52.47
CA GLY A 897 -17.57 -27.53 51.01
C GLY A 897 -18.25 -26.30 50.38
N GLN A 898 -17.54 -25.67 49.42
CA GLN A 898 -18.03 -24.71 48.40
C GLN A 898 -18.72 -23.40 48.88
N ARG A 899 -18.48 -22.31 48.14
CA ARG A 899 -19.32 -21.11 48.16
C ARG A 899 -19.47 -20.56 46.73
N PRO A 900 -20.69 -20.36 46.22
CA PRO A 900 -20.95 -19.65 44.97
C PRO A 900 -21.08 -18.13 45.21
N VAL A 901 -21.18 -17.35 44.13
CA VAL A 901 -21.68 -15.98 44.15
C VAL A 901 -22.69 -15.80 43.02
N GLN A 902 -23.88 -15.28 43.33
CA GLN A 902 -24.81 -14.71 42.35
C GLN A 902 -25.45 -13.46 42.98
N HIS A 903 -25.82 -12.49 42.14
CA HIS A 903 -26.27 -11.16 42.56
C HIS A 903 -27.65 -11.19 43.26
N THR A 904 -28.01 -10.20 44.08
CA THR A 904 -28.68 -8.93 43.69
C THR A 904 -29.17 -8.21 44.98
N PRO A 905 -29.87 -7.06 44.93
CA PRO A 905 -29.50 -5.78 44.34
C PRO A 905 -29.70 -4.59 45.32
N ILE A 906 -29.24 -3.37 44.99
CA ILE A 906 -29.81 -2.10 45.50
C ILE A 906 -29.40 -0.92 44.59
N ASN A 907 -30.27 0.10 44.52
CA ASN A 907 -30.17 1.39 43.82
C ASN A 907 -28.88 1.73 43.03
N GLN A 908 -29.03 1.95 41.72
CA GLN A 908 -28.17 2.86 40.96
C GLN A 908 -28.82 4.26 40.90
N GLN A 909 -28.06 5.29 41.29
CA GLN A 909 -28.34 6.67 40.90
C GLN A 909 -27.70 6.96 39.54
N PHE A 910 -28.25 7.93 38.80
CA PHE A 910 -27.65 8.41 37.55
C PHE A 910 -26.30 9.09 37.82
N VAL A 911 -25.31 8.79 36.97
CA VAL A 911 -24.07 9.56 36.82
C VAL A 911 -23.86 9.81 35.31
N PRO A 912 -23.56 11.04 34.85
CA PRO A 912 -23.39 11.32 33.42
C PRO A 912 -22.18 10.64 32.78
N HIS A 913 -22.17 10.55 31.45
CA HIS A 913 -20.99 10.16 30.68
C HIS A 913 -19.83 11.14 30.92
N GLY A 914 -18.60 10.61 31.12
CA GLY A 914 -17.37 11.41 31.19
C GLY A 914 -16.49 11.20 32.43
N TYR A 915 -16.85 10.32 33.37
CA TYR A 915 -16.09 10.10 34.61
C TYR A 915 -15.20 8.84 34.55
N VAL A 916 -13.90 8.99 34.84
CA VAL A 916 -12.92 7.89 34.92
C VAL A 916 -12.26 7.88 36.30
N PRO A 917 -12.34 6.79 37.09
CA PRO A 917 -11.70 6.70 38.40
C PRO A 917 -10.20 6.39 38.30
N PRO A 918 -9.38 6.79 39.29
CA PRO A 918 -7.93 6.55 39.29
C PRO A 918 -7.57 5.08 39.59
N PRO A 919 -6.39 4.59 39.13
CA PRO A 919 -5.94 3.22 39.36
C PRO A 919 -5.45 2.98 40.80
N PRO A 920 -5.52 1.72 41.31
CA PRO A 920 -5.02 1.34 42.63
C PRO A 920 -3.48 1.25 42.68
N PRO A 921 -2.86 1.33 43.88
CA PRO A 921 -1.40 1.33 44.04
C PRO A 921 -0.74 -0.05 43.78
N PRO A 922 0.55 -0.10 43.39
CA PRO A 922 1.26 -1.35 43.13
C PRO A 922 1.48 -2.22 44.37
N GLY A 923 1.43 -3.55 44.20
CA GLY A 923 1.83 -4.53 45.20
C GLY A 923 3.36 -4.75 45.29
N PRO A 924 3.86 -5.41 46.35
CA PRO A 924 5.28 -5.62 46.56
C PRO A 924 5.90 -6.65 45.58
N PRO A 925 7.21 -6.55 45.29
CA PRO A 925 7.90 -7.44 44.35
C PRO A 925 8.12 -8.86 44.91
N PRO A 926 8.18 -9.90 44.05
CA PRO A 926 8.42 -11.28 44.47
C PRO A 926 9.85 -11.54 44.94
N LEU A 927 9.99 -12.46 45.89
CA LEU A 927 11.27 -12.91 46.44
C LEU A 927 12.01 -13.84 45.43
N GLY A 928 13.33 -13.69 45.34
CA GLY A 928 14.18 -14.56 44.51
C GLY A 928 14.51 -15.91 45.18
N PRO A 929 14.89 -16.93 44.38
CA PRO A 929 15.25 -18.26 44.89
C PRO A 929 16.68 -18.31 45.47
N GLN A 930 16.87 -19.09 46.54
CA GLN A 930 18.20 -19.41 47.08
C GLN A 930 18.75 -20.75 46.57
N GLN A 931 20.08 -20.81 46.57
CA GLN A 931 21.01 -21.82 46.05
C GLN A 931 20.71 -23.30 46.33
N THR A 932 21.21 -24.15 45.42
CA THR A 932 22.04 -25.32 45.76
C THR A 932 23.28 -25.41 44.85
N PHE A 933 24.39 -25.92 45.40
CA PHE A 933 25.69 -26.23 44.74
C PHE A 933 25.71 -27.74 44.33
N PRO A 934 26.66 -28.30 43.50
CA PRO A 934 28.12 -28.05 43.58
C PRO A 934 29.07 -28.27 42.36
N THR A 935 30.02 -27.35 42.16
CA THR A 935 31.45 -27.62 41.76
C THR A 935 31.70 -28.18 40.32
N PRO A 936 32.97 -28.36 39.84
CA PRO A 936 33.57 -27.35 38.96
C PRO A 936 34.19 -27.86 37.63
N GLY A 937 34.51 -26.93 36.72
CA GLY A 937 35.28 -27.17 35.48
C GLY A 937 36.07 -25.91 35.07
N GLU A 938 37.21 -26.08 34.40
CA GLU A 938 38.27 -25.07 34.32
C GLU A 938 38.29 -24.16 33.06
N TYR A 939 39.10 -23.11 33.20
CA TYR A 939 39.52 -22.08 32.23
C TYR A 939 39.92 -22.57 30.82
N GLY A 940 39.84 -21.67 29.83
CA GLY A 940 40.51 -21.82 28.54
C GLY A 940 40.39 -20.63 27.58
N TYR A 941 41.40 -19.76 27.52
CA TYR A 941 41.60 -18.77 26.44
C TYR A 941 42.27 -19.43 25.23
N GLY A 942 42.08 -18.92 24.00
CA GLY A 942 42.99 -19.20 22.88
C GLY A 942 42.43 -18.91 21.48
N ASN A 943 43.19 -18.20 20.65
CA ASN A 943 42.93 -17.98 19.22
C ASN A 943 44.20 -18.41 18.40
N PRO A 944 44.39 -18.10 17.11
CA PRO A 944 44.39 -19.11 16.03
C PRO A 944 45.77 -19.35 15.35
N ALA A 945 45.92 -20.46 14.60
CA ALA A 945 46.87 -20.53 13.46
C ALA A 945 46.69 -21.73 12.48
N GLN A 946 46.74 -21.40 11.18
CA GLN A 946 47.48 -22.05 10.06
C GLN A 946 47.42 -23.56 9.70
N GLN A 947 47.08 -23.79 8.42
CA GLN A 947 47.78 -24.59 7.38
C GLN A 947 48.06 -26.11 7.55
N GLN A 948 47.62 -26.89 6.54
CA GLN A 948 48.56 -27.58 5.64
C GLN A 948 47.94 -27.94 4.26
N ARG A 949 48.76 -28.47 3.33
CA ARG A 949 48.44 -28.74 1.92
C ARG A 949 48.48 -30.24 1.58
N GLY A 950 47.55 -30.67 0.72
CA GLY A 950 47.90 -31.41 -0.51
C GLY A 950 47.90 -32.94 -0.49
N GLY A 951 47.32 -33.54 -1.53
CA GLY A 951 47.33 -34.98 -1.82
C GLY A 951 46.18 -35.37 -2.76
N PRO A 952 46.42 -35.81 -4.01
CA PRO A 952 45.36 -36.09 -4.97
C PRO A 952 44.91 -37.55 -4.96
N GLN A 953 43.65 -37.82 -5.30
CA GLN A 953 43.18 -39.15 -5.71
C GLN A 953 42.22 -39.05 -6.89
N GLN A 954 42.26 -40.03 -7.79
CA GLN A 954 41.60 -39.96 -9.09
C GLN A 954 40.15 -40.47 -9.05
N GLY A 955 39.26 -39.73 -9.71
CA GLY A 955 38.33 -40.30 -10.67
C GLY A 955 37.31 -41.33 -10.20
N SER A 956 36.23 -40.87 -9.55
CA SER A 956 34.90 -41.41 -9.80
C SER A 956 34.01 -40.29 -10.34
N GLY A 957 33.43 -40.49 -11.53
CA GLY A 957 32.60 -39.48 -12.18
C GLY A 957 31.23 -39.38 -11.49
N ASP A 958 30.95 -38.24 -10.87
CA ASP A 958 29.67 -37.99 -10.19
C ASP A 958 28.47 -38.10 -11.15
N PRO A 959 27.51 -39.03 -10.91
CA PRO A 959 26.29 -39.12 -11.71
C PRO A 959 25.43 -37.85 -11.68
N TRP A 960 25.58 -36.99 -10.67
CA TRP A 960 24.77 -35.78 -10.48
C TRP A 960 25.32 -34.54 -11.19
N ALA A 961 26.55 -34.57 -11.72
CA ALA A 961 27.18 -33.43 -12.38
C ALA A 961 26.35 -32.86 -13.54
N GLY A 962 25.69 -33.72 -14.32
CA GLY A 962 24.79 -33.30 -15.41
C GLY A 962 23.45 -32.70 -14.95
N LEU A 963 23.04 -32.94 -13.70
CA LEU A 963 21.76 -32.51 -13.13
C LEU A 963 21.86 -31.14 -12.46
N ASN A 964 23.06 -30.76 -11.98
CA ASN A 964 23.37 -29.41 -11.51
C ASN A 964 23.82 -28.46 -12.63
N ALA A 965 24.22 -28.96 -13.81
CA ALA A 965 24.49 -28.14 -15.01
C ALA A 965 23.21 -27.74 -15.78
N TRP A 966 22.04 -28.02 -15.20
CA TRP A 966 20.68 -27.80 -15.71
C TRP A 966 19.79 -27.12 -14.64
N LYS A 967 20.42 -26.44 -13.69
CA LYS A 967 19.85 -25.49 -12.74
C LYS A 967 20.60 -24.17 -12.87
#